data_AF-A0A3A5AAU0-F1
#
_entry.id   AF-A0A3A5AAU0-F1
#
_cell.length_a   1.000
_cell.length_b   1.000
_cell.length_c   1.000
_cell.angle_alpha   90.00
_cell.angle_beta   90.00
_cell.angle_gamma   90.00
#
_symmetry.space_group_name_H-M   'P 1'
#
loop_
_entity.id
_entity.type
_entity.pdbx_description
1 polymer ?
#
loop_
_entity_poly.entity_id
_entity_poly.type
_entity_poly.pdbx_seq_one_letter_code
_entity_poly.pdbx_strand_id
1 'polypeptide(L)'
;MQKITPVVPGPVQFAVFLFLLLPFLLLSFPTPGDAAGWSAANSLPTELENHTANLLGNGKILVAGGRNPFNGATNDVVLYDPSTGSWSATGSLVTRREHHTGTVLNNGKVVVTGGENSQGFVNTAELYDPDTEAWREVPFGSSIPRRYHTATLLATGKLLVAGGQHSNGNSLSRVTIFDPVSEYWSLGPDLHTARRNHTATLLANGKVLVAGGLDSEANMLNSAELYDPAANTWTAAGALFTARADHTATLLSNGKVLVAGGVNYQGGYLRSAELYDPDTNTWSAIGGLAEGRALHTATLLGNGKVLAAGGFFLESGDPDLHFLKSAELFDPVTNTWSPAGSLVVARYCHTATLLGNGQVLAAGGYNGSYLNRVEIYDPARGGKARWVRTDSLATARQYHTATLLGNGQVLVAGGQGGGDLNSCEPYDPVTQTWIDAGNLATARYYHTATLLGNGQVLVAGGQGLNLKSVELYDPATRMWIAANSLNTGRRNHTATLLGNGQVLVTGGQDAGVNSLTSCELYDPATGLWSAANPLATPRAYHSATLLGNGQVLVAGGIGEGVLNSAELYDPVTGTWSLTDALTTARYSHTATLLGNGKVLVAGGFNGSFLNSAELYNPATESWSPTGTMATTRNRHTASRLSNGQVLVAGGCNNSILNSTELFDPATETWRGASGLITARYDHKATLLGNSKVLVAGGQGAAGYLNSAELYEEAAIISPIIELLLLGD
;
A
#
# COMPACT_ATOMS: atom_id res chain seq x y z
N MET A 1 2.22 80.30 49.85
CA MET A 1 3.43 79.47 49.73
C MET A 1 3.46 78.51 50.92
N GLN A 2 3.42 77.19 50.71
CA GLN A 2 3.16 76.21 51.76
C GLN A 2 4.32 75.22 51.96
N LYS A 3 4.66 74.95 53.22
CA LYS A 3 5.48 73.81 53.65
C LYS A 3 4.58 72.58 53.82
N ILE A 4 5.01 71.40 53.37
CA ILE A 4 4.63 70.09 53.95
C ILE A 4 5.88 69.18 54.02
N THR A 5 5.93 68.37 55.09
CA THR A 5 7.02 67.47 55.53
C THR A 5 7.09 66.11 54.80
N PRO A 6 8.23 65.40 54.87
CA PRO A 6 8.38 64.01 54.40
C PRO A 6 7.89 62.98 55.45
N VAL A 7 7.54 61.76 55.01
CA VAL A 7 7.03 60.66 55.86
C VAL A 7 7.70 59.32 55.52
N VAL A 8 7.93 58.51 56.56
CA VAL A 8 8.65 57.22 56.56
C VAL A 8 7.68 56.02 56.34
N PRO A 9 8.09 54.91 55.68
CA PRO A 9 7.36 53.64 55.72
C PRO A 9 7.81 52.72 56.87
N GLY A 10 6.84 52.15 57.60
CA GLY A 10 7.04 51.17 58.69
C GLY A 10 6.68 49.71 58.30
N PRO A 11 6.63 48.77 59.27
CA PRO A 11 6.77 47.34 58.99
C PRO A 11 5.48 46.48 59.00
N VAL A 12 5.65 45.28 58.42
CA VAL A 12 4.83 44.05 58.37
C VAL A 12 3.81 43.82 59.51
N GLN A 13 2.60 43.39 59.15
CA GLN A 13 1.77 42.50 59.98
C GLN A 13 0.92 41.51 59.14
N PHE A 14 0.73 40.30 59.65
CA PHE A 14 -0.08 39.21 59.07
C PHE A 14 -1.58 39.34 59.40
N ALA A 15 -2.46 38.92 58.48
CA ALA A 15 -3.77 38.36 58.81
C ALA A 15 -4.22 37.35 57.74
N VAL A 16 -4.71 36.19 58.19
CA VAL A 16 -5.04 35.00 57.38
C VAL A 16 -6.41 35.11 56.71
N PHE A 17 -6.54 34.59 55.48
CA PHE A 17 -7.82 34.06 55.00
C PHE A 17 -7.67 32.66 54.40
N LEU A 18 -8.53 31.76 54.88
CA LEU A 18 -8.61 30.34 54.57
C LEU A 18 -9.12 30.12 53.14
N PHE A 19 -8.41 29.35 52.31
CA PHE A 19 -8.94 28.80 51.06
C PHE A 19 -8.88 27.27 51.06
N LEU A 20 -10.02 26.65 50.76
CA LEU A 20 -10.19 25.20 50.72
C LEU A 20 -9.32 24.54 49.64
N LEU A 21 -8.85 23.33 49.94
CA LEU A 21 -8.40 22.40 48.91
C LEU A 21 -9.57 22.04 47.98
N LEU A 22 -9.54 22.60 46.77
CA LEU A 22 -10.12 22.00 45.58
C LEU A 22 -8.96 21.55 44.68
N PRO A 23 -9.06 20.41 44.00
CA PRO A 23 -7.99 19.95 43.12
C PRO A 23 -7.93 20.87 41.90
N PHE A 24 -6.88 21.68 41.81
CA PHE A 24 -6.56 22.35 40.57
C PHE A 24 -6.27 21.27 39.52
N LEU A 25 -7.22 21.10 38.60
CA LEU A 25 -7.00 20.41 37.35
C LEU A 25 -5.81 21.09 36.68
N LEU A 26 -4.66 20.40 36.63
CA LEU A 26 -3.58 20.76 35.73
C LEU A 26 -4.08 20.52 34.31
N LEU A 27 -4.74 21.54 33.76
CA LEU A 27 -4.91 21.70 32.32
C LEU A 27 -3.51 21.89 31.74
N SER A 28 -2.88 20.76 31.43
CA SER A 28 -1.64 20.69 30.67
C SER A 28 -1.93 21.20 29.26
N PHE A 29 -1.73 22.49 29.03
CA PHE A 29 -1.67 23.04 27.69
C PHE A 29 -0.54 22.32 26.94
N PRO A 30 -0.80 21.73 25.76
CA PRO A 30 0.22 20.99 25.02
C PRO A 30 1.34 21.93 24.59
N THR A 31 2.59 21.48 24.75
CA THR A 31 3.78 22.24 24.37
C THR A 31 3.95 22.27 22.85
N PRO A 32 4.43 23.37 22.24
CA PRO A 32 4.73 23.40 20.82
C PRO A 32 5.83 22.39 20.48
N GLY A 33 5.68 21.66 19.37
CA GLY A 33 6.65 20.64 18.96
C GLY A 33 6.35 19.23 19.45
N ASP A 34 5.08 18.93 19.76
CA ASP A 34 4.63 17.54 19.87
C ASP A 34 4.80 16.81 18.54
N ALA A 35 5.89 16.04 18.48
CA ALA A 35 6.24 15.18 17.38
C ALA A 35 6.28 13.73 17.88
N ALA A 36 5.27 12.93 17.54
CA ALA A 36 5.36 11.49 17.26
C ALA A 36 4.84 10.28 18.14
N GLY A 37 3.65 10.20 18.79
CA GLY A 37 2.80 8.95 18.68
C GLY A 37 2.10 8.20 19.90
N TRP A 38 1.32 7.08 19.66
CA TRP A 38 1.33 5.69 20.27
C TRP A 38 -0.09 5.21 20.80
N SER A 39 -0.55 3.93 20.65
CA SER A 39 -1.78 3.19 21.22
C SER A 39 -1.83 1.71 20.65
N ALA A 40 -2.80 0.77 20.85
CA ALA A 40 -2.83 -0.60 20.19
C ALA A 40 -4.22 -1.33 20.03
N ALA A 41 -4.28 -2.71 20.06
CA ALA A 41 -5.37 -3.54 19.45
C ALA A 41 -5.18 -5.11 19.30
N ASN A 42 -6.25 -5.90 18.99
CA ASN A 42 -6.41 -7.39 19.15
C ASN A 42 -6.40 -8.31 17.88
N SER A 43 -7.06 -9.52 17.83
CA SER A 43 -6.87 -10.62 16.83
C SER A 43 -8.02 -11.51 16.36
N LEU A 44 -7.68 -12.19 15.27
CA LEU A 44 -8.32 -13.31 14.67
C LEU A 44 -7.70 -14.66 15.20
N PRO A 45 -8.37 -15.85 15.20
CA PRO A 45 -7.98 -17.02 16.04
C PRO A 45 -7.11 -18.20 15.49
N THR A 46 -6.85 -18.39 14.19
CA THR A 46 -6.11 -19.58 13.63
C THR A 46 -4.71 -19.28 13.03
N GLU A 47 -4.29 -19.48 11.75
CA GLU A 47 -2.86 -19.28 11.33
C GLU A 47 -2.19 -18.81 9.86
N LEU A 48 -2.60 -17.93 8.84
CA LEU A 48 -2.12 -17.63 7.35
C LEU A 48 -1.07 -16.53 6.73
N GLU A 49 -0.04 -16.69 5.85
CA GLU A 49 0.82 -15.51 5.36
C GLU A 49 0.33 -14.31 4.48
N ASN A 50 0.81 -14.10 3.25
CA ASN A 50 0.86 -12.76 2.60
C ASN A 50 -0.53 -11.96 2.62
N HIS A 51 -0.85 -10.61 2.56
CA HIS A 51 -2.20 -9.96 2.19
C HIS A 51 -2.50 -8.39 1.98
N THR A 52 -3.57 -7.95 1.21
CA THR A 52 -4.27 -6.58 1.16
C THR A 52 -5.73 -6.56 1.64
N ALA A 53 -6.15 -5.42 2.18
CA ALA A 53 -7.54 -4.96 2.11
C ALA A 53 -7.59 -3.46 1.74
N ASN A 54 -8.74 -2.91 1.31
CA ASN A 54 -8.92 -1.57 0.70
C ASN A 54 -10.39 -1.00 0.82
N LEU A 55 -10.61 0.33 0.72
CA LEU A 55 -11.32 1.20 1.75
C LEU A 55 -12.78 1.64 1.59
N LEU A 56 -13.71 1.43 2.54
CA LEU A 56 -15.18 1.29 2.30
C LEU A 56 -16.14 2.45 2.54
N GLY A 57 -17.31 2.38 1.90
CA GLY A 57 -18.39 3.38 1.90
C GLY A 57 -19.25 3.40 3.16
N ASN A 58 -19.90 2.30 3.55
CA ASN A 58 -20.64 2.22 4.84
C ASN A 58 -19.79 1.59 5.95
N GLY A 59 -18.64 1.02 5.58
CA GLY A 59 -17.57 0.73 6.52
C GLY A 59 -17.55 -0.68 7.10
N LYS A 60 -17.01 -1.62 6.31
CA LYS A 60 -16.29 -2.84 6.73
C LYS A 60 -15.09 -2.99 5.83
N ILE A 61 -14.07 -3.77 6.14
CA ILE A 61 -13.20 -4.19 5.03
C ILE A 61 -13.46 -5.65 4.84
N LEU A 62 -12.61 -6.31 4.07
CA LEU A 62 -12.72 -7.71 3.82
C LEU A 62 -11.38 -8.26 3.44
N VAL A 63 -11.26 -9.58 3.51
CA VAL A 63 -10.00 -10.32 3.40
C VAL A 63 -10.21 -11.71 2.83
N ALA A 64 -9.64 -12.01 1.66
CA ALA A 64 -9.78 -13.31 1.04
C ALA A 64 -8.66 -13.80 0.13
N GLY A 65 -8.26 -15.04 0.32
CA GLY A 65 -7.45 -15.82 -0.60
C GLY A 65 -6.01 -15.75 -0.32
N GLY A 66 -5.35 -16.87 0.09
CA GLY A 66 -3.88 -17.00 0.15
C GLY A 66 -3.16 -18.28 0.52
N ARG A 67 -2.66 -18.55 1.75
CA ARG A 67 -1.93 -19.81 2.06
C ARG A 67 -1.66 -20.14 3.53
N ASN A 68 -1.52 -21.44 3.72
CA ASN A 68 -1.08 -22.13 4.92
C ASN A 68 0.38 -22.66 4.83
N PRO A 69 1.23 -22.58 5.87
CA PRO A 69 2.45 -23.39 5.96
C PRO A 69 2.16 -24.91 6.02
N PHE A 70 1.04 -25.33 6.60
CA PHE A 70 0.54 -26.71 6.63
C PHE A 70 -0.16 -27.11 5.31
N ASN A 71 -1.36 -26.59 5.02
CA ASN A 71 -2.20 -27.06 3.91
C ASN A 71 -1.87 -26.45 2.51
N GLY A 72 -1.08 -25.38 2.46
CA GLY A 72 -1.25 -24.34 1.45
C GLY A 72 -2.62 -23.61 1.43
N ALA A 73 -3.64 -23.94 2.26
CA ALA A 73 -5.07 -23.98 1.86
C ALA A 73 -6.11 -22.96 2.36
N THR A 74 -6.46 -22.02 1.49
CA THR A 74 -7.45 -20.93 1.61
C THR A 74 -8.60 -20.89 0.57
N ASN A 75 -9.91 -20.77 0.85
CA ASN A 75 -10.97 -20.75 -0.20
C ASN A 75 -12.22 -19.85 -0.03
N ASP A 76 -12.20 -18.88 0.86
CA ASP A 76 -13.37 -18.36 1.55
C ASP A 76 -13.34 -16.81 1.70
N VAL A 77 -13.93 -16.11 2.68
CA VAL A 77 -13.67 -14.65 2.94
C VAL A 77 -13.92 -14.23 4.43
N VAL A 78 -13.22 -13.22 5.04
CA VAL A 78 -13.36 -12.84 6.49
C VAL A 78 -13.86 -11.46 6.90
N LEU A 79 -14.65 -11.54 7.98
CA LEU A 79 -15.39 -10.54 8.72
C LEU A 79 -14.46 -9.61 9.47
N TYR A 80 -14.84 -8.34 9.62
CA TYR A 80 -14.50 -7.46 10.75
C TYR A 80 -15.19 -6.10 10.71
N ASP A 81 -16.13 -5.95 11.65
CA ASP A 81 -16.91 -4.76 11.96
C ASP A 81 -16.31 -3.89 13.07
N PRO A 82 -15.53 -2.87 12.75
CA PRO A 82 -14.83 -2.11 13.77
C PRO A 82 -15.68 -1.00 14.36
N SER A 83 -16.96 -0.89 14.01
CA SER A 83 -17.92 -0.17 14.86
C SER A 83 -18.30 -0.96 16.11
N THR A 84 -17.75 -2.16 16.29
CA THR A 84 -18.32 -3.15 17.21
C THR A 84 -17.36 -4.12 17.89
N GLY A 85 -16.23 -4.46 17.26
CA GLY A 85 -15.41 -5.57 17.74
C GLY A 85 -15.77 -6.99 17.27
N SER A 86 -16.67 -7.22 16.30
CA SER A 86 -17.17 -8.60 16.00
C SER A 86 -16.85 -9.35 14.67
N TRP A 87 -17.16 -10.67 14.71
CA TRP A 87 -16.71 -11.82 13.89
C TRP A 87 -17.88 -12.79 13.39
N SER A 88 -17.79 -13.51 12.24
CA SER A 88 -18.68 -14.65 11.73
C SER A 88 -18.13 -15.35 10.40
N ALA A 89 -18.88 -16.20 9.64
CA ALA A 89 -18.50 -16.97 8.39
C ALA A 89 -19.34 -16.76 7.09
N THR A 90 -18.84 -16.98 5.83
CA THR A 90 -19.56 -16.50 4.60
C THR A 90 -19.69 -17.32 3.27
N GLY A 91 -19.09 -18.50 2.95
CA GLY A 91 -19.34 -19.18 1.63
C GLY A 91 -18.49 -20.42 1.24
N SER A 92 -17.96 -20.60 -0.03
CA SER A 92 -16.74 -21.42 -0.45
C SER A 92 -16.64 -22.00 -1.93
N LEU A 93 -15.76 -23.04 -2.26
CA LEU A 93 -15.83 -24.12 -3.36
C LEU A 93 -14.69 -25.25 -3.58
N VAL A 94 -13.89 -25.36 -4.71
CA VAL A 94 -13.43 -26.64 -5.42
C VAL A 94 -11.94 -27.22 -5.35
N THR A 95 -10.87 -26.67 -6.00
CA THR A 95 -9.37 -27.00 -5.91
C THR A 95 -8.20 -25.89 -5.89
N ARG A 96 -8.38 -24.67 -5.30
CA ARG A 96 -7.55 -23.49 -4.73
C ARG A 96 -6.79 -22.35 -5.54
N ARG A 97 -5.86 -21.50 -4.96
CA ARG A 97 -5.27 -20.10 -5.32
C ARG A 97 -3.71 -19.58 -5.04
N GLU A 98 -3.37 -18.30 -4.55
CA GLU A 98 -2.40 -17.60 -3.47
C GLU A 98 -1.98 -16.07 -3.72
N HIS A 99 -1.50 -15.27 -2.74
CA HIS A 99 -0.35 -14.30 -2.84
C HIS A 99 -0.47 -12.82 -3.39
N HIS A 100 -1.64 -12.24 -3.63
CA HIS A 100 -2.08 -10.97 -4.28
C HIS A 100 -1.70 -9.52 -3.87
N THR A 101 -2.14 -8.45 -4.58
CA THR A 101 -2.39 -7.11 -3.98
C THR A 101 -3.55 -6.20 -4.61
N GLY A 102 -3.67 -4.83 -4.44
CA GLY A 102 -4.98 -4.08 -4.53
C GLY A 102 -5.22 -2.54 -4.57
N THR A 103 -6.52 -2.11 -4.57
CA THR A 103 -7.16 -0.73 -4.55
C THR A 103 -8.69 -0.72 -4.23
N VAL A 104 -9.60 0.22 -4.63
CA VAL A 104 -10.70 0.93 -3.89
C VAL A 104 -11.92 1.32 -4.84
N LEU A 105 -13.28 1.50 -4.62
CA LEU A 105 -14.38 1.79 -5.66
C LEU A 105 -15.67 2.69 -5.39
N ASN A 106 -16.03 3.56 -6.36
CA ASN A 106 -17.22 4.42 -6.60
C ASN A 106 -18.68 3.90 -6.47
N ASN A 107 -19.34 3.16 -7.40
CA ASN A 107 -20.70 2.58 -7.06
C ASN A 107 -20.53 1.49 -6.01
N GLY A 108 -19.43 0.76 -6.18
CA GLY A 108 -18.97 -0.17 -5.21
C GLY A 108 -19.26 -1.59 -5.55
N LYS A 109 -18.31 -2.17 -6.26
CA LYS A 109 -17.95 -3.56 -6.05
C LYS A 109 -16.41 -3.69 -6.04
N VAL A 110 -15.89 -4.91 -5.92
CA VAL A 110 -14.44 -5.19 -5.94
C VAL A 110 -14.09 -6.26 -6.97
N VAL A 111 -12.80 -6.58 -7.07
CA VAL A 111 -12.26 -7.64 -7.91
C VAL A 111 -11.25 -8.52 -7.20
N VAL A 112 -10.90 -9.63 -7.86
CA VAL A 112 -9.58 -10.24 -7.69
C VAL A 112 -9.03 -10.88 -8.96
N THR A 113 -7.85 -10.43 -9.42
CA THR A 113 -7.11 -11.12 -10.51
C THR A 113 -6.19 -12.28 -10.07
N GLY A 114 -5.08 -12.68 -10.72
CA GLY A 114 -4.57 -14.05 -10.57
C GLY A 114 -3.15 -14.58 -10.79
N GLY A 115 -3.04 -15.95 -10.72
CA GLY A 115 -1.87 -16.83 -11.05
C GLY A 115 -1.36 -18.08 -10.23
N GLU A 116 -2.14 -19.16 -9.94
CA GLU A 116 -1.83 -20.50 -9.26
C GLU A 116 -3.00 -21.04 -8.41
N ASN A 117 -2.95 -22.34 -8.05
CA ASN A 117 -3.58 -22.97 -6.88
C ASN A 117 -2.69 -23.80 -5.95
N SER A 118 -1.72 -24.54 -6.48
CA SER A 118 -0.88 -25.60 -5.87
C SER A 118 -0.37 -26.58 -6.94
N GLN A 119 -1.08 -26.70 -8.08
CA GLN A 119 -0.74 -27.51 -9.27
C GLN A 119 0.47 -26.97 -10.04
N GLY A 120 1.32 -26.24 -9.32
CA GLY A 120 1.38 -24.84 -9.68
C GLY A 120 -0.02 -24.22 -9.85
N PHE A 121 -0.61 -24.30 -11.05
CA PHE A 121 -1.21 -23.17 -11.78
C PHE A 121 -2.75 -23.20 -11.99
N VAL A 122 -3.46 -22.04 -12.07
CA VAL A 122 -4.89 -21.84 -12.53
C VAL A 122 -5.28 -20.34 -12.75
N ASN A 123 -6.35 -20.03 -13.52
CA ASN A 123 -6.63 -18.74 -14.24
C ASN A 123 -7.39 -17.48 -13.66
N THR A 124 -8.44 -17.53 -12.83
CA THR A 124 -9.77 -17.01 -13.28
C THR A 124 -10.83 -16.55 -12.19
N ALA A 125 -11.96 -15.91 -12.55
CA ALA A 125 -12.77 -14.94 -11.75
C ALA A 125 -14.31 -14.80 -12.03
N GLU A 126 -14.93 -13.81 -11.38
CA GLU A 126 -16.36 -13.39 -11.11
C GLU A 126 -16.45 -11.92 -10.25
N LEU A 127 -18.09 -10.26 -9.87
CA LEU A 127 -19.61 -9.96 -9.97
C LEU A 127 -20.25 -10.39 -8.68
N TYR A 128 -19.59 -9.97 -7.65
CA TYR A 128 -19.88 -10.15 -6.27
C TYR A 128 -20.75 -8.96 -5.89
N ASP A 129 -21.62 -9.02 -4.91
CA ASP A 129 -22.49 -7.88 -4.65
C ASP A 129 -22.62 -7.50 -3.18
N PRO A 130 -22.22 -6.30 -2.76
CA PRO A 130 -22.48 -5.83 -1.41
C PRO A 130 -23.94 -5.97 -1.03
N ASP A 131 -24.84 -5.55 -1.94
CA ASP A 131 -26.27 -5.44 -1.67
C ASP A 131 -26.97 -6.81 -1.62
N THR A 132 -26.40 -7.85 -2.24
CA THR A 132 -27.01 -9.20 -2.27
C THR A 132 -26.24 -10.26 -1.47
N GLU A 133 -25.00 -9.96 -1.14
CA GLU A 133 -24.01 -10.90 -0.67
C GLU A 133 -23.82 -12.17 -1.57
N ALA A 134 -24.00 -12.08 -2.91
CA ALA A 134 -23.85 -13.18 -3.91
C ALA A 134 -22.95 -12.93 -5.19
N TRP A 135 -22.71 -13.99 -6.02
CA TRP A 135 -21.71 -14.12 -7.15
C TRP A 135 -21.99 -15.26 -8.24
N ARG A 136 -21.72 -15.13 -9.59
CA ARG A 136 -21.35 -16.25 -10.56
C ARG A 136 -20.44 -16.00 -11.86
N GLU A 137 -19.18 -16.48 -11.98
CA GLU A 137 -18.19 -16.57 -13.14
C GLU A 137 -18.14 -15.44 -14.25
N VAL A 138 -16.99 -14.77 -14.55
CA VAL A 138 -16.83 -13.90 -15.79
C VAL A 138 -15.81 -14.27 -16.89
N PRO A 139 -16.17 -14.82 -18.05
CA PRO A 139 -15.17 -15.52 -18.87
C PRO A 139 -13.85 -14.78 -19.28
N PHE A 140 -12.75 -15.16 -18.62
CA PHE A 140 -11.36 -14.89 -19.05
C PHE A 140 -11.14 -15.56 -20.43
N GLY A 141 -11.11 -14.78 -21.52
CA GLY A 141 -10.67 -15.18 -22.86
C GLY A 141 -9.20 -15.67 -22.98
N SER A 142 -8.49 -15.41 -24.09
CA SER A 142 -7.25 -16.10 -24.52
C SER A 142 -5.99 -15.91 -23.66
N SER A 143 -6.10 -16.55 -22.50
CA SER A 143 -5.16 -16.83 -21.44
C SER A 143 -4.70 -18.31 -21.48
N ILE A 144 -3.39 -18.66 -21.56
CA ILE A 144 -2.78 -19.86 -20.87
C ILE A 144 -1.30 -19.57 -20.39
N PRO A 145 -0.70 -19.59 -19.13
CA PRO A 145 -0.69 -18.98 -17.69
C PRO A 145 0.35 -17.93 -17.02
N ARG A 146 0.02 -17.13 -15.96
CA ARG A 146 0.80 -15.96 -15.35
C ARG A 146 0.50 -15.46 -13.84
N ARG A 147 1.34 -14.76 -13.00
CA ARG A 147 1.01 -14.29 -11.55
C ARG A 147 1.24 -12.79 -11.07
N TYR A 148 1.20 -12.43 -9.76
CA TYR A 148 1.55 -11.20 -8.93
C TYR A 148 1.04 -9.77 -9.26
N HIS A 149 0.42 -8.90 -8.43
CA HIS A 149 0.18 -7.46 -8.83
C HIS A 149 -0.19 -6.38 -7.71
N THR A 150 -0.44 -5.07 -8.00
CA THR A 150 -1.20 -3.97 -7.25
C THR A 150 -1.85 -2.99 -8.25
N ALA A 151 -2.96 -2.29 -7.91
CA ALA A 151 -4.14 -2.10 -8.79
C ALA A 151 -4.72 -0.69 -9.14
N THR A 152 -4.63 -0.17 -10.37
CA THR A 152 -5.07 1.20 -10.77
C THR A 152 -6.52 1.22 -11.07
N LEU A 153 -7.05 2.41 -10.98
CA LEU A 153 -8.03 2.94 -11.89
C LEU A 153 -7.63 4.31 -12.38
N LEU A 154 -8.24 4.71 -13.46
CA LEU A 154 -8.39 6.11 -13.76
C LEU A 154 -9.94 6.33 -13.74
N ALA A 155 -10.35 7.52 -13.30
CA ALA A 155 -11.61 7.85 -12.62
C ALA A 155 -12.98 7.69 -13.28
N THR A 156 -13.13 7.78 -14.61
CA THR A 156 -14.40 7.58 -15.34
C THR A 156 -14.67 6.10 -15.54
N GLY A 157 -13.61 5.29 -15.52
CA GLY A 157 -13.58 4.28 -14.48
C GLY A 157 -13.17 2.89 -14.87
N LYS A 158 -11.90 2.55 -14.97
CA LYS A 158 -11.46 1.22 -15.46
C LYS A 158 -10.19 0.78 -14.66
N LEU A 159 -9.71 -0.50 -14.55
CA LEU A 159 -8.35 -0.92 -14.03
C LEU A 159 -7.33 -1.21 -15.13
N LEU A 160 -6.12 -1.61 -14.75
CA LEU A 160 -5.08 -2.03 -15.69
C LEU A 160 -4.04 -2.98 -15.08
N VAL A 161 -3.45 -3.90 -15.89
CA VAL A 161 -2.66 -5.05 -15.40
C VAL A 161 -1.45 -5.57 -16.24
N ALA A 162 -0.20 -5.26 -15.87
CA ALA A 162 1.10 -5.48 -16.57
C ALA A 162 1.84 -6.84 -16.39
N GLY A 163 3.04 -7.12 -16.94
CA GLY A 163 3.81 -8.41 -16.91
C GLY A 163 3.96 -9.24 -15.61
N GLY A 164 4.03 -10.60 -15.63
CA GLY A 164 3.84 -11.57 -14.50
C GLY A 164 3.91 -13.13 -14.56
N GLN A 165 4.75 -13.77 -13.74
CA GLN A 165 5.29 -15.15 -13.82
C GLN A 165 4.40 -16.23 -14.43
N HIS A 166 4.55 -16.33 -15.73
CA HIS A 166 4.69 -17.60 -16.42
C HIS A 166 5.67 -18.54 -15.69
N SER A 167 5.40 -19.84 -15.77
CA SER A 167 6.25 -20.95 -15.31
C SER A 167 7.72 -20.87 -15.68
N ASN A 168 8.07 -20.31 -16.83
CA ASN A 168 9.44 -20.20 -17.30
C ASN A 168 10.27 -19.16 -16.52
N GLY A 169 9.68 -18.53 -15.48
CA GLY A 169 10.41 -17.74 -14.49
C GLY A 169 10.76 -16.30 -14.93
N ASN A 170 10.84 -16.06 -16.24
CA ASN A 170 11.32 -14.92 -17.03
C ASN A 170 10.62 -13.54 -16.83
N SER A 171 10.23 -12.76 -17.87
CA SER A 171 9.47 -11.45 -17.83
C SER A 171 8.43 -11.12 -18.96
N LEU A 172 7.16 -10.74 -18.71
CA LEU A 172 6.01 -10.76 -19.66
C LEU A 172 5.38 -9.46 -20.23
N SER A 173 4.95 -9.49 -21.51
CA SER A 173 4.57 -8.39 -22.43
C SER A 173 3.14 -7.81 -22.67
N ARG A 174 1.95 -8.37 -22.31
CA ARG A 174 0.59 -8.10 -22.95
C ARG A 174 -0.74 -7.92 -22.09
N VAL A 175 -1.59 -6.85 -22.12
CA VAL A 175 -2.92 -6.64 -21.35
C VAL A 175 -4.18 -6.36 -22.25
N THR A 176 -5.51 -6.24 -21.93
CA THR A 176 -6.39 -6.54 -20.74
C THR A 176 -6.89 -5.34 -19.92
N ILE A 177 -7.63 -4.45 -20.56
CA ILE A 177 -8.42 -3.40 -19.94
C ILE A 177 -9.93 -3.69 -20.04
N PHE A 178 -10.72 -3.44 -18.99
CA PHE A 178 -12.19 -3.56 -19.11
C PHE A 178 -12.96 -2.30 -18.91
N ASP A 179 -14.21 -2.42 -19.30
CA ASP A 179 -15.22 -1.43 -19.09
C ASP A 179 -16.25 -1.89 -18.05
N PRO A 180 -16.40 -1.18 -16.93
CA PRO A 180 -17.36 -1.51 -15.88
C PRO A 180 -18.75 -1.65 -16.43
N VAL A 181 -19.12 -0.81 -17.39
CA VAL A 181 -20.46 -0.73 -17.93
C VAL A 181 -20.87 -2.03 -18.64
N SER A 182 -19.98 -2.73 -19.36
CA SER A 182 -20.37 -3.09 -20.74
C SER A 182 -20.25 -4.52 -21.31
N GLU A 183 -19.64 -5.52 -20.68
CA GLU A 183 -19.22 -6.78 -21.37
C GLU A 183 -18.11 -6.61 -22.45
N TYR A 184 -17.37 -5.48 -22.50
CA TYR A 184 -16.27 -5.27 -23.46
C TYR A 184 -14.93 -4.83 -22.81
N TRP A 185 -13.83 -5.43 -23.30
CA TRP A 185 -12.89 -6.06 -22.37
C TRP A 185 -11.57 -6.59 -23.00
N SER A 186 -10.49 -5.83 -23.23
CA SER A 186 -9.77 -5.91 -24.52
C SER A 186 -8.21 -5.92 -24.55
N LEU A 187 -7.52 -6.23 -25.69
CA LEU A 187 -6.03 -6.26 -25.84
C LEU A 187 -5.29 -4.97 -26.22
N GLY A 188 -4.15 -4.74 -25.57
CA GLY A 188 -3.37 -3.52 -25.69
C GLY A 188 -1.85 -3.63 -25.86
N PRO A 189 -1.11 -2.61 -25.39
CA PRO A 189 0.30 -2.36 -25.64
C PRO A 189 1.30 -3.44 -25.24
N ASP A 190 1.90 -4.09 -26.24
CA ASP A 190 3.01 -5.03 -26.04
C ASP A 190 4.32 -4.31 -25.63
N LEU A 191 4.87 -4.77 -24.50
CA LEU A 191 5.80 -4.01 -23.67
C LEU A 191 7.27 -3.87 -24.32
N HIS A 192 8.05 -2.73 -24.28
CA HIS A 192 9.54 -2.54 -24.68
C HIS A 192 10.76 -3.43 -24.12
N THR A 193 11.49 -3.19 -22.98
CA THR A 193 12.82 -3.78 -22.55
C THR A 193 12.97 -5.25 -22.08
N ALA A 194 12.95 -5.63 -20.78
CA ALA A 194 13.24 -6.99 -20.22
C ALA A 194 13.15 -7.07 -18.66
N ARG A 195 12.16 -7.66 -17.97
CA ARG A 195 11.67 -7.17 -16.62
C ARG A 195 12.10 -7.82 -15.28
N ARG A 196 11.80 -7.13 -14.14
CA ARG A 196 10.70 -7.34 -13.13
C ARG A 196 11.02 -6.86 -11.65
N ASN A 197 10.48 -5.80 -10.95
CA ASN A 197 9.88 -5.76 -9.54
C ASN A 197 9.53 -4.41 -8.68
N HIS A 198 8.75 -3.29 -8.74
CA HIS A 198 7.59 -2.66 -9.44
C HIS A 198 6.43 -1.87 -8.74
N THR A 199 6.41 -0.53 -8.55
CA THR A 199 5.18 0.29 -8.21
C THR A 199 4.50 0.93 -9.43
N ALA A 200 3.17 1.06 -9.54
CA ALA A 200 2.57 2.02 -10.49
C ALA A 200 1.52 2.92 -9.90
N THR A 201 1.50 4.20 -10.27
CA THR A 201 0.83 5.22 -9.48
C THR A 201 0.06 6.23 -10.36
N LEU A 202 -1.13 5.88 -10.86
CA LEU A 202 -2.40 6.62 -10.76
C LEU A 202 -2.65 8.14 -11.21
N LEU A 203 -2.55 9.10 -10.28
CA LEU A 203 -2.49 10.58 -10.16
C LEU A 203 -3.24 11.71 -10.96
N ALA A 204 -3.59 12.79 -10.24
CA ALA A 204 -4.57 13.87 -10.49
C ALA A 204 -5.37 13.90 -11.80
N ASN A 205 -4.92 14.68 -12.79
CA ASN A 205 -5.59 14.87 -14.07
C ASN A 205 -5.41 13.68 -15.01
N GLY A 206 -4.78 12.58 -14.58
CA GLY A 206 -4.98 11.25 -15.20
C GLY A 206 -3.83 10.24 -15.23
N LYS A 207 -2.78 10.36 -14.39
CA LYS A 207 -1.43 9.92 -14.71
C LYS A 207 -0.80 8.75 -13.86
N VAL A 208 -0.54 7.51 -14.39
CA VAL A 208 0.20 6.31 -13.85
C VAL A 208 1.59 5.98 -14.48
N LEU A 209 2.57 5.37 -13.81
CA LEU A 209 3.95 5.07 -14.33
C LEU A 209 4.53 3.79 -13.73
N VAL A 210 5.66 3.25 -14.23
CA VAL A 210 6.49 2.14 -13.68
C VAL A 210 8.06 2.26 -13.69
N ALA A 211 8.85 1.82 -12.67
CA ALA A 211 10.23 2.38 -12.40
C ALA A 211 11.57 1.58 -12.15
N GLY A 212 11.76 0.25 -12.08
CA GLY A 212 13.15 -0.35 -12.01
C GLY A 212 13.39 -1.77 -12.54
N GLY A 213 13.40 -2.76 -11.65
CA GLY A 213 13.20 -4.20 -11.86
C GLY A 213 14.43 -5.09 -11.95
N LEU A 214 14.23 -6.41 -11.82
CA LEU A 214 15.18 -7.36 -12.37
C LEU A 214 15.18 -7.15 -13.89
N ASP A 215 16.05 -7.84 -14.59
CA ASP A 215 15.79 -8.33 -15.95
C ASP A 215 15.39 -9.82 -15.87
N SER A 216 15.02 -10.49 -16.96
CA SER A 216 14.65 -11.93 -17.00
C SER A 216 15.74 -12.87 -16.45
N GLU A 217 16.97 -12.39 -16.50
CA GLU A 217 18.25 -13.06 -16.30
C GLU A 217 18.71 -12.97 -14.83
N ALA A 218 18.30 -11.90 -14.17
CA ALA A 218 18.69 -11.44 -12.86
C ALA A 218 19.98 -10.55 -12.71
N ASN A 219 20.35 -9.70 -13.70
CA ASN A 219 21.38 -8.61 -13.62
C ASN A 219 20.90 -7.26 -12.99
N MET A 220 20.50 -6.17 -13.70
CA MET A 220 19.86 -4.96 -13.05
C MET A 220 19.32 -3.82 -13.95
N LEU A 221 18.27 -3.07 -13.52
CA LEU A 221 17.55 -2.09 -14.36
C LEU A 221 17.18 -0.68 -13.83
N ASN A 222 17.45 0.32 -14.68
CA ASN A 222 17.22 1.76 -14.52
C ASN A 222 15.73 2.15 -14.59
N SER A 223 15.19 2.68 -15.68
CA SER A 223 14.40 3.93 -15.67
C SER A 223 13.06 3.92 -16.42
N ALA A 224 12.24 4.98 -16.30
CA ALA A 224 10.77 5.10 -16.44
C ALA A 224 10.13 5.23 -17.87
N GLU A 225 8.83 5.58 -17.91
CA GLU A 225 7.74 5.80 -18.95
C GLU A 225 6.54 6.70 -18.16
N LEU A 226 5.45 8.80 -18.39
CA LEU A 226 4.66 9.78 -19.30
C LEU A 226 3.49 9.24 -20.27
N TYR A 227 2.38 8.53 -19.87
CA TYR A 227 1.40 7.75 -20.74
C TYR A 227 -0.11 7.72 -20.41
N ASP A 228 -1.00 7.76 -21.39
CA ASP A 228 -1.90 8.89 -21.34
C ASP A 228 -3.40 8.68 -21.57
N PRO A 229 -4.27 9.41 -20.83
CA PRO A 229 -5.70 9.21 -20.67
C PRO A 229 -6.50 10.02 -21.70
N ALA A 230 -5.99 10.12 -22.92
CA ALA A 230 -6.66 10.81 -24.01
C ALA A 230 -6.34 10.17 -25.37
N ALA A 231 -5.07 9.83 -25.64
CA ALA A 231 -4.64 9.43 -26.98
C ALA A 231 -4.08 8.00 -27.11
N ASN A 232 -3.92 7.28 -25.99
CA ASN A 232 -3.59 5.86 -25.96
C ASN A 232 -2.12 5.52 -26.38
N THR A 233 -1.09 6.30 -25.97
CA THR A 233 0.40 6.13 -26.18
C THR A 233 1.33 6.65 -25.05
N TRP A 234 2.64 6.31 -25.11
CA TRP A 234 3.79 6.49 -24.18
C TRP A 234 5.02 6.82 -25.11
N THR A 235 6.15 7.25 -24.53
CA THR A 235 7.56 7.16 -25.00
C THR A 235 8.55 6.71 -23.87
N ALA A 236 9.87 6.98 -23.92
CA ALA A 236 10.89 6.43 -23.00
C ALA A 236 11.46 7.40 -21.92
N ALA A 237 11.46 7.06 -20.60
CA ALA A 237 11.71 8.00 -19.48
C ALA A 237 12.93 7.80 -18.58
N GLY A 238 14.11 8.06 -19.13
CA GLY A 238 15.22 8.52 -18.30
C GLY A 238 16.33 7.55 -17.91
N ALA A 239 17.08 7.88 -16.85
CA ALA A 239 18.06 7.00 -16.21
C ALA A 239 18.40 7.42 -14.77
N LEU A 240 18.05 6.56 -13.82
CA LEU A 240 18.44 6.78 -12.43
C LEU A 240 19.87 6.34 -12.17
N PHE A 241 20.56 7.06 -11.27
CA PHE A 241 22.02 7.08 -11.15
C PHE A 241 22.51 5.75 -10.60
N THR A 242 21.59 4.93 -10.13
CA THR A 242 21.79 3.52 -9.87
C THR A 242 20.41 2.91 -10.31
N ALA A 243 20.38 1.71 -10.91
CA ALA A 243 19.26 0.87 -11.39
C ALA A 243 18.64 -0.14 -10.38
N ARG A 244 17.40 0.00 -9.87
CA ARG A 244 16.93 -0.72 -8.65
C ARG A 244 15.84 -1.71 -8.81
N ALA A 245 15.30 -2.04 -7.62
CA ALA A 245 15.66 -3.10 -6.71
C ALA A 245 14.47 -3.50 -5.80
N ASP A 246 13.25 -2.91 -5.96
CA ASP A 246 11.90 -3.19 -5.36
C ASP A 246 11.46 -2.37 -4.06
N HIS A 247 10.50 -1.43 -3.98
CA HIS A 247 10.38 -0.35 -2.83
C HIS A 247 7.49 1.48 -2.52
N THR A 248 7.34 2.81 -2.67
CA THR A 248 6.06 3.49 -2.65
C THR A 248 6.12 4.63 -3.61
N ALA A 249 4.96 5.00 -4.08
CA ALA A 249 4.78 5.98 -5.11
C ALA A 249 3.29 6.35 -5.16
N THR A 250 2.92 7.64 -5.24
CA THR A 250 1.90 8.24 -4.39
C THR A 250 1.53 9.74 -4.65
N LEU A 251 0.36 10.28 -4.22
CA LEU A 251 0.00 11.74 -4.14
C LEU A 251 1.05 12.54 -3.37
N LEU A 252 1.93 13.32 -4.00
CA LEU A 252 2.28 14.62 -3.42
C LEU A 252 1.14 15.57 -3.92
N SER A 253 0.24 16.14 -3.09
CA SER A 253 -0.79 17.13 -3.54
C SER A 253 -0.29 18.37 -4.26
N ASN A 254 0.84 19.01 -3.92
CA ASN A 254 1.37 20.08 -4.78
C ASN A 254 1.96 19.52 -6.09
N GLY A 255 2.02 18.19 -6.19
CA GLY A 255 2.13 17.43 -7.40
C GLY A 255 3.52 16.89 -7.69
N LYS A 256 3.86 15.69 -7.17
CA LYS A 256 5.01 14.81 -7.49
C LYS A 256 4.87 13.40 -6.84
N VAL A 257 5.82 12.45 -6.96
CA VAL A 257 5.72 11.11 -6.31
C VAL A 257 7.02 10.50 -5.79
N LEU A 258 7.03 9.72 -4.73
CA LEU A 258 8.26 9.27 -4.06
C LEU A 258 8.87 7.88 -4.40
N VAL A 259 10.03 7.57 -3.77
CA VAL A 259 10.87 6.33 -3.60
C VAL A 259 11.79 6.46 -2.33
N ALA A 260 12.86 5.67 -2.03
CA ALA A 260 14.08 5.95 -1.16
C ALA A 260 14.98 4.66 -0.97
N GLY A 261 16.05 4.56 -0.13
CA GLY A 261 16.59 3.33 0.62
C GLY A 261 17.65 2.32 0.08
N GLY A 262 17.62 0.97 0.32
CA GLY A 262 18.76 0.06 -0.07
C GLY A 262 18.64 -1.43 -0.54
N VAL A 263 19.45 -1.81 -1.57
CA VAL A 263 19.99 -3.08 -2.21
C VAL A 263 21.09 -2.75 -3.31
N ASN A 264 22.35 -2.38 -3.01
CA ASN A 264 23.40 -2.03 -4.01
C ASN A 264 24.26 -3.23 -4.51
N TYR A 265 25.15 -2.99 -5.49
CA TYR A 265 25.71 -3.85 -6.58
C TYR A 265 26.44 -5.15 -6.20
N GLN A 266 25.91 -5.79 -5.17
CA GLN A 266 26.51 -6.76 -4.28
C GLN A 266 25.48 -7.60 -3.52
N GLY A 267 24.22 -7.14 -3.46
CA GLY A 267 23.43 -7.32 -2.26
C GLY A 267 24.11 -6.48 -1.19
N GLY A 268 24.13 -5.16 -1.38
CA GLY A 268 24.74 -4.22 -0.44
C GLY A 268 23.70 -3.23 0.05
N TYR A 269 23.98 -2.50 1.12
CA TYR A 269 22.87 -2.17 2.00
C TYR A 269 22.78 -0.70 2.48
N LEU A 270 21.60 -0.08 2.26
CA LEU A 270 21.57 1.29 1.76
C LEU A 270 20.41 2.20 2.23
N ARG A 271 20.73 3.50 2.30
CA ARG A 271 20.16 4.56 3.14
C ARG A 271 20.41 5.96 2.55
N SER A 272 19.39 6.71 2.16
CA SER A 272 19.33 8.07 1.58
C SER A 272 18.29 8.04 0.45
N ALA A 273 18.09 9.14 -0.29
CA ALA A 273 17.16 9.14 -1.42
C ALA A 273 17.30 10.26 -2.48
N GLU A 274 16.17 10.76 -3.01
CA GLU A 274 15.92 11.76 -4.15
C GLU A 274 13.21 13.70 -4.22
N LEU A 275 12.97 14.73 -5.06
CA LEU A 275 11.74 15.17 -5.63
C LEU A 275 11.98 14.95 -7.15
N TYR A 276 10.93 14.79 -7.93
CA TYR A 276 10.88 14.83 -9.40
C TYR A 276 9.59 15.59 -9.66
N ASP A 277 9.70 16.79 -10.19
CA ASP A 277 8.53 17.49 -10.65
C ASP A 277 7.93 16.74 -11.81
N PRO A 278 6.64 16.42 -11.76
CA PRO A 278 5.84 16.43 -12.94
C PRO A 278 6.42 17.30 -14.04
N ASP A 279 6.43 18.59 -13.82
CA ASP A 279 6.19 19.47 -14.92
C ASP A 279 7.39 19.70 -15.85
N THR A 280 8.64 19.27 -15.52
CA THR A 280 9.85 19.78 -16.23
C THR A 280 10.78 18.80 -16.97
N ASN A 281 11.22 17.68 -16.40
CA ASN A 281 12.32 16.86 -16.93
C ASN A 281 13.75 17.47 -16.68
N THR A 282 14.09 17.78 -15.43
CA THR A 282 15.46 18.13 -14.96
C THR A 282 16.07 17.00 -14.11
N TRP A 283 16.96 17.22 -13.10
CA TRP A 283 17.87 16.15 -12.61
C TRP A 283 18.45 16.27 -11.16
N SER A 284 17.90 15.62 -10.10
CA SER A 284 18.55 15.66 -8.74
C SER A 284 18.19 14.64 -7.62
N ALA A 285 19.09 14.49 -6.62
CA ALA A 285 19.22 13.45 -5.57
C ALA A 285 19.27 14.00 -4.10
N ILE A 286 19.30 13.14 -3.06
CA ILE A 286 19.84 13.42 -1.70
C ILE A 286 20.73 12.31 -1.09
N GLY A 287 21.82 12.74 -0.43
CA GLY A 287 22.48 11.98 0.64
C GLY A 287 21.68 12.11 1.96
N GLY A 288 21.67 11.06 2.79
CA GLY A 288 20.68 10.92 3.86
C GLY A 288 20.63 9.52 4.50
N LEU A 289 19.53 9.28 5.22
CA LEU A 289 19.20 8.18 6.15
C LEU A 289 20.25 7.55 7.08
N ALA A 290 19.89 7.35 8.34
CA ALA A 290 20.78 6.86 9.39
C ALA A 290 21.12 5.37 9.20
N GLU A 291 20.10 4.59 8.94
CA GLU A 291 20.19 3.17 8.63
C GLU A 291 19.41 2.92 7.29
N GLY A 292 19.39 1.73 6.67
CA GLY A 292 19.00 1.51 5.26
C GLY A 292 18.15 0.28 4.94
N ARG A 293 16.88 0.37 4.50
CA ARG A 293 15.85 -0.62 4.94
C ARG A 293 15.35 -1.79 4.09
N ALA A 294 14.50 -2.60 4.73
CA ALA A 294 13.64 -3.76 4.42
C ALA A 294 12.21 -3.44 3.95
N LEU A 295 11.48 -4.26 3.14
CA LEU A 295 10.21 -3.87 2.47
C LEU A 295 9.19 -3.25 3.44
N HIS A 296 8.17 -2.47 3.05
CA HIS A 296 7.32 -1.82 4.08
C HIS A 296 6.03 -1.10 3.64
N THR A 297 5.41 -0.30 4.52
CA THR A 297 4.45 0.78 4.17
C THR A 297 4.91 2.14 4.65
N ALA A 298 4.70 3.15 3.81
CA ALA A 298 4.76 4.53 4.16
C ALA A 298 3.62 5.24 3.46
N THR A 299 3.06 6.16 4.21
CA THR A 299 1.60 6.14 4.33
C THR A 299 1.06 7.55 4.40
N LEU A 300 -0.05 7.87 5.09
CA LEU A 300 -0.44 9.28 5.00
C LEU A 300 -1.15 10.14 6.04
N LEU A 301 -0.51 11.28 6.33
CA LEU A 301 -1.16 12.48 6.83
C LEU A 301 -1.93 13.31 5.78
N GLY A 302 -3.17 13.64 6.10
CA GLY A 302 -3.85 14.85 5.65
C GLY A 302 -3.25 16.20 6.11
N ASN A 303 -2.00 16.29 6.61
CA ASN A 303 -1.29 17.57 6.86
C ASN A 303 0.01 17.63 6.05
N GLY A 304 1.13 16.97 6.40
CA GLY A 304 2.29 17.21 5.55
C GLY A 304 3.73 16.72 5.72
N LYS A 305 4.09 15.73 6.52
CA LYS A 305 5.40 15.02 6.49
C LYS A 305 5.09 13.50 6.50
N VAL A 306 5.94 12.49 6.26
CA VAL A 306 5.50 11.06 6.48
C VAL A 306 6.62 10.13 6.99
N LEU A 307 6.21 8.90 7.35
CA LEU A 307 7.04 7.79 7.83
C LEU A 307 6.34 6.44 7.64
N ALA A 308 6.69 5.48 8.48
CA ALA A 308 7.11 4.17 8.03
C ALA A 308 7.38 3.22 9.20
N ALA A 309 7.85 2.04 8.83
CA ALA A 309 9.17 1.55 9.23
C ALA A 309 9.60 0.53 8.14
N GLY A 310 10.57 -0.36 8.36
CA GLY A 310 11.19 -1.34 7.43
C GLY A 310 12.62 -1.76 7.87
N GLY A 311 13.19 -2.80 7.28
CA GLY A 311 14.52 -3.43 7.60
C GLY A 311 14.47 -4.97 7.63
N PHE A 312 15.59 -5.68 7.45
CA PHE A 312 15.96 -6.77 8.37
C PHE A 312 17.35 -6.36 8.89
N PHE A 313 18.35 -7.24 8.96
CA PHE A 313 19.79 -6.95 8.89
C PHE A 313 20.49 -8.31 8.80
N LEU A 314 20.86 -8.86 7.64
CA LEU A 314 21.97 -9.81 7.68
C LEU A 314 23.21 -8.94 7.55
N GLU A 315 23.69 -8.39 8.66
CA GLU A 315 24.85 -7.49 8.67
C GLU A 315 26.06 -8.06 7.91
N SER A 316 27.09 -7.27 7.59
CA SER A 316 27.99 -7.62 6.46
C SER A 316 29.00 -8.66 6.93
N GLY A 317 28.60 -9.92 6.86
CA GLY A 317 29.27 -11.06 7.52
C GLY A 317 28.38 -11.81 8.52
N ASP A 318 27.16 -11.35 8.77
CA ASP A 318 26.12 -12.02 9.56
C ASP A 318 25.09 -12.67 8.61
N PRO A 319 24.77 -13.97 8.73
CA PRO A 319 23.69 -14.61 8.00
C PRO A 319 22.32 -14.46 8.68
N ASP A 320 22.28 -14.12 9.97
CA ASP A 320 21.03 -13.87 10.67
C ASP A 320 20.49 -12.52 10.25
N LEU A 321 19.25 -12.55 9.78
CA LEU A 321 18.43 -11.41 9.48
C LEU A 321 18.06 -10.71 10.86
N HIS A 322 18.20 -9.39 11.10
CA HIS A 322 17.77 -8.72 12.38
C HIS A 322 16.45 -7.92 12.29
N PHE A 323 15.82 -7.63 13.43
CA PHE A 323 14.57 -6.84 13.51
C PHE A 323 14.76 -5.46 14.21
N LEU A 324 15.42 -4.53 13.51
CA LEU A 324 15.94 -3.19 13.90
C LEU A 324 15.06 -2.23 14.73
N LYS A 325 15.69 -1.15 15.28
CA LYS A 325 15.02 0.03 15.91
C LYS A 325 15.93 1.23 16.30
N SER A 326 15.75 2.40 15.66
CA SER A 326 16.27 3.76 16.00
C SER A 326 15.18 4.89 15.93
N ALA A 327 15.26 6.01 15.15
CA ALA A 327 14.25 7.11 15.00
C ALA A 327 14.35 8.13 13.77
N GLU A 328 13.24 8.59 13.14
CA GLU A 328 13.15 9.37 11.82
C GLU A 328 11.87 10.23 11.54
N LEU A 329 11.81 11.09 10.49
CA LEU A 329 10.69 11.88 9.89
C LEU A 329 11.17 12.69 8.65
N PHE A 330 10.58 12.59 7.44
CA PHE A 330 10.87 13.57 6.36
C PHE A 330 9.86 14.72 6.34
N ASP A 331 10.33 15.92 6.70
CA ASP A 331 9.71 17.17 6.28
C ASP A 331 9.88 17.41 4.77
N PRO A 332 8.79 17.64 4.03
CA PRO A 332 8.84 17.77 2.60
C PRO A 332 8.57 19.19 2.14
N VAL A 333 9.11 20.14 2.88
CA VAL A 333 9.39 21.50 2.42
C VAL A 333 10.91 21.74 2.53
N THR A 334 11.61 21.09 3.47
CA THR A 334 12.93 21.53 4.01
C THR A 334 14.14 20.59 3.85
N ASN A 335 14.60 19.93 4.93
CA ASN A 335 15.79 19.09 5.09
C ASN A 335 15.87 18.43 6.50
N THR A 336 14.76 18.01 7.13
CA THR A 336 14.78 17.68 8.58
C THR A 336 15.41 16.32 8.92
N TRP A 337 16.53 16.36 9.63
CA TRP A 337 17.16 15.19 10.27
C TRP A 337 16.52 14.90 11.64
N SER A 338 15.20 14.74 11.64
CA SER A 338 14.32 14.75 12.83
C SER A 338 13.81 13.35 13.21
N PRO A 339 13.77 12.92 14.49
CA PRO A 339 13.53 11.51 14.82
C PRO A 339 12.15 11.19 15.46
N ALA A 340 11.39 10.17 15.02
CA ALA A 340 10.03 9.76 15.52
C ALA A 340 9.96 8.61 16.57
N GLY A 341 10.89 8.52 17.52
CA GLY A 341 10.68 7.70 18.73
C GLY A 341 11.18 6.27 18.63
N SER A 342 10.73 5.35 19.50
CA SER A 342 11.15 3.94 19.45
C SER A 342 10.36 3.00 20.37
N LEU A 343 10.67 1.70 20.27
CA LEU A 343 9.64 0.68 20.44
C LEU A 343 9.73 -0.32 21.61
N VAL A 344 8.56 -0.89 21.91
CA VAL A 344 8.37 -2.16 22.60
C VAL A 344 8.94 -3.33 21.76
N VAL A 345 8.26 -3.80 20.71
CA VAL A 345 8.69 -4.99 19.92
C VAL A 345 9.36 -4.60 18.58
N ALA A 346 9.21 -5.45 17.58
CA ALA A 346 9.62 -5.28 16.19
C ALA A 346 8.49 -5.80 15.26
N ARG A 347 8.29 -5.42 13.97
CA ARG A 347 7.43 -6.15 12.98
C ARG A 347 7.66 -5.86 11.47
N TYR A 348 7.15 -6.72 10.56
CA TYR A 348 7.48 -6.80 9.11
C TYR A 348 6.38 -6.63 8.00
N CYS A 349 6.09 -7.59 7.11
CA CYS A 349 5.06 -7.59 6.04
C CYS A 349 3.57 -7.31 6.38
N HIS A 350 2.88 -6.21 6.03
CA HIS A 350 1.61 -5.90 6.76
C HIS A 350 0.57 -4.84 6.31
N THR A 351 -0.26 -4.28 7.22
CA THR A 351 -1.35 -3.32 6.96
C THR A 351 -0.99 -1.85 6.99
N ALA A 352 -1.96 -1.05 6.56
CA ALA A 352 -2.15 0.35 6.91
C ALA A 352 -3.62 0.78 6.72
N THR A 353 -4.04 2.04 6.93
CA THR A 353 -5.46 2.50 7.05
C THR A 353 -5.57 4.03 7.01
N LEU A 354 -6.76 4.57 6.74
CA LEU A 354 -7.17 5.99 6.62
C LEU A 354 -8.04 6.52 7.81
N LEU A 355 -8.14 5.87 8.99
CA LEU A 355 -8.91 6.31 10.21
C LEU A 355 -9.32 7.79 10.24
N GLY A 356 -10.62 8.05 10.45
CA GLY A 356 -11.17 9.42 10.42
C GLY A 356 -10.58 10.34 11.48
N ASN A 357 -10.30 9.82 12.69
CA ASN A 357 -9.61 10.55 13.76
C ASN A 357 -8.10 10.79 13.48
N GLY A 358 -7.66 10.35 12.31
CA GLY A 358 -6.31 10.37 11.77
C GLY A 358 -5.29 9.46 12.42
N GLN A 359 -5.39 9.05 13.71
CA GLN A 359 -4.50 8.05 14.33
C GLN A 359 -4.69 6.70 13.61
N VAL A 360 -4.00 5.58 13.89
CA VAL A 360 -4.19 4.36 13.05
C VAL A 360 -3.57 3.04 13.55
N LEU A 361 -4.02 1.90 13.01
CA LEU A 361 -3.94 0.52 13.50
C LEU A 361 -3.17 -0.62 12.75
N ALA A 362 -2.86 -1.75 13.41
CA ALA A 362 -2.38 -3.04 12.86
C ALA A 362 -3.03 -4.37 13.31
N ALA A 363 -2.35 -5.48 12.96
CA ALA A 363 -2.00 -6.67 13.79
C ALA A 363 -0.72 -7.34 13.19
N GLY A 364 -0.17 -8.47 13.65
CA GLY A 364 0.78 -9.31 12.85
C GLY A 364 2.32 -9.24 13.00
N GLY A 365 3.01 -10.38 12.71
CA GLY A 365 4.33 -10.57 12.04
C GLY A 365 5.17 -11.91 12.03
N TYR A 366 6.43 -11.97 11.47
CA TYR A 366 7.52 -13.07 11.46
C TYR A 366 9.05 -12.89 12.05
N ASN A 367 9.39 -12.73 13.38
CA ASN A 367 10.69 -12.89 14.17
C ASN A 367 11.16 -14.18 14.87
N GLY A 368 10.41 -14.73 15.83
CA GLY A 368 10.61 -16.07 16.40
C GLY A 368 9.37 -16.98 16.26
N SER A 369 8.20 -16.56 16.77
CA SER A 369 6.87 -17.21 16.85
C SER A 369 5.72 -16.37 16.26
N TYR A 370 4.65 -16.84 15.58
CA TYR A 370 3.85 -15.88 14.78
C TYR A 370 3.08 -14.90 15.64
N LEU A 371 2.94 -13.64 15.22
CA LEU A 371 2.84 -12.60 16.24
C LEU A 371 1.77 -11.54 16.05
N ASN A 372 1.56 -10.92 17.20
CA ASN A 372 0.26 -10.82 17.81
C ASN A 372 0.08 -9.49 18.61
N ARG A 373 0.68 -8.39 18.15
CA ARG A 373 0.31 -7.05 18.69
C ARG A 373 -0.17 -6.16 17.59
N VAL A 374 -0.53 -4.97 18.03
CA VAL A 374 -0.69 -3.75 17.28
C VAL A 374 0.07 -2.65 18.01
N GLU A 375 0.39 -1.54 17.37
CA GLU A 375 0.62 -0.22 17.99
C GLU A 375 0.02 0.90 17.05
N ILE A 376 -0.12 2.17 17.49
CA ILE A 376 -0.93 3.26 16.86
C ILE A 376 -0.43 4.69 17.16
N TYR A 377 0.42 5.29 16.33
CA TYR A 377 0.89 6.67 16.52
C TYR A 377 -0.25 7.71 16.70
N ASP A 378 -0.08 8.54 17.71
CA ASP A 378 -0.77 9.78 18.02
C ASP A 378 0.24 10.93 17.88
N PRO A 379 0.34 11.49 16.69
CA PRO A 379 1.45 12.27 16.23
C PRO A 379 1.65 13.58 16.97
N ALA A 380 0.59 14.08 17.59
CA ALA A 380 0.63 15.12 18.59
C ALA A 380 1.17 14.60 19.96
N ARG A 381 2.31 13.86 19.97
CA ARG A 381 3.02 13.43 21.20
C ARG A 381 4.54 13.23 21.02
N GLY A 382 5.37 13.93 21.79
CA GLY A 382 6.85 13.97 21.67
C GLY A 382 7.70 12.76 22.12
N GLY A 383 8.93 12.66 21.57
CA GLY A 383 10.12 12.04 22.21
C GLY A 383 10.25 10.50 22.29
N LYS A 384 9.54 9.86 23.22
CA LYS A 384 9.31 8.39 23.28
C LYS A 384 7.90 8.03 23.74
N ALA A 385 7.08 9.02 24.09
CA ALA A 385 5.71 8.87 24.59
C ALA A 385 4.66 9.41 23.58
N ARG A 386 4.92 9.43 22.28
CA ARG A 386 5.40 8.27 21.49
C ARG A 386 5.02 6.93 22.14
N TRP A 387 5.64 5.83 21.73
CA TRP A 387 5.02 4.52 21.70
C TRP A 387 4.19 4.13 22.91
N VAL A 388 2.92 3.91 22.63
CA VAL A 388 1.94 3.35 23.56
C VAL A 388 1.38 2.11 22.86
N ARG A 389 0.92 1.18 23.69
CA ARG A 389 0.34 -0.08 23.27
C ARG A 389 -0.89 -0.32 24.14
N THR A 390 -2.07 -0.37 23.54
CA THR A 390 -3.29 -0.94 24.16
C THR A 390 -3.33 -2.46 23.93
N ASP A 391 -4.44 -3.00 23.46
CA ASP A 391 -4.70 -4.43 23.38
C ASP A 391 -3.77 -5.17 22.42
N SER A 392 -3.91 -6.48 22.43
CA SER A 392 -3.08 -7.41 21.66
C SER A 392 -3.87 -8.63 21.34
N LEU A 393 -3.27 -9.42 20.46
CA LEU A 393 -3.97 -10.47 19.80
C LEU A 393 -4.18 -11.67 20.73
N ALA A 394 -5.24 -12.45 20.48
CA ALA A 394 -5.09 -13.90 20.39
C ALA A 394 -4.09 -14.25 19.28
N THR A 395 -4.53 -14.68 18.09
CA THR A 395 -3.62 -15.38 17.16
C THR A 395 -2.87 -14.49 16.18
N ALA A 396 -1.61 -14.25 16.54
CA ALA A 396 -0.46 -14.51 15.69
C ALA A 396 -0.73 -14.41 14.18
N ARG A 397 -0.39 -13.30 13.52
CA ARG A 397 -0.67 -13.10 12.08
C ARG A 397 0.54 -12.56 11.34
N GLN A 398 0.43 -12.18 10.06
CA GLN A 398 1.40 -11.43 9.26
C GLN A 398 0.85 -11.22 7.84
N TYR A 399 1.31 -10.19 7.14
CA TYR A 399 0.82 -9.64 5.88
C TYR A 399 -0.70 -9.48 5.72
N HIS A 400 -1.50 -9.81 6.73
CA HIS A 400 -2.80 -9.24 7.00
C HIS A 400 -2.93 -7.75 6.64
N THR A 401 -4.17 -7.30 6.78
CA THR A 401 -4.77 -6.54 5.71
C THR A 401 -5.82 -5.60 6.20
N ALA A 402 -5.54 -4.31 6.06
CA ALA A 402 -6.39 -3.27 6.58
C ALA A 402 -6.29 -2.01 5.76
N THR A 403 -7.11 -1.04 6.18
CA THR A 403 -7.62 0.04 5.36
C THR A 403 -8.71 0.85 6.13
N LEU A 404 -9.16 2.04 5.66
CA LEU A 404 -10.27 2.76 6.33
C LEU A 404 -11.68 2.31 5.91
N LEU A 405 -12.58 2.45 6.86
CA LEU A 405 -14.02 2.39 6.72
C LEU A 405 -14.79 3.72 6.82
N GLY A 406 -15.96 3.78 6.19
CA GLY A 406 -16.92 4.88 6.34
C GLY A 406 -17.40 5.13 7.78
N ASN A 407 -17.48 4.10 8.63
CA ASN A 407 -17.69 4.25 10.09
C ASN A 407 -16.42 4.67 10.86
N GLY A 408 -15.33 4.96 10.16
CA GLY A 408 -14.13 5.63 10.69
C GLY A 408 -13.03 4.68 11.15
N GLN A 409 -13.07 3.42 10.72
CA GLN A 409 -12.64 2.21 11.43
C GLN A 409 -11.77 1.27 10.54
N VAL A 410 -11.36 0.03 10.95
CA VAL A 410 -10.22 -0.71 10.31
C VAL A 410 -10.21 -2.28 10.23
N LEU A 411 -10.92 -3.01 9.36
CA LEU A 411 -10.65 -4.48 9.19
C LEU A 411 -9.22 -4.88 8.84
N VAL A 412 -8.50 -5.38 9.84
CA VAL A 412 -7.28 -6.17 9.76
C VAL A 412 -7.62 -7.66 9.78
N ALA A 413 -7.41 -8.45 8.71
CA ALA A 413 -7.74 -9.88 8.81
C ALA A 413 -6.79 -10.92 8.18
N GLY A 414 -7.15 -12.19 8.29
CA GLY A 414 -6.38 -13.37 7.89
C GLY A 414 -5.01 -13.52 8.60
N GLY A 415 -3.87 -13.10 8.04
CA GLY A 415 -2.44 -13.19 8.45
C GLY A 415 -1.87 -14.44 9.18
N GLN A 416 -0.52 -14.68 9.22
CA GLN A 416 0.05 -16.00 9.60
C GLN A 416 0.33 -16.21 11.06
N GLY A 417 -0.11 -17.36 11.53
CA GLY A 417 0.11 -17.95 12.85
C GLY A 417 0.96 -19.22 12.83
N GLY A 418 1.19 -19.83 11.65
CA GLY A 418 1.76 -21.18 11.50
C GLY A 418 1.02 -22.12 10.54
N GLY A 419 -0.17 -21.75 10.09
CA GLY A 419 -1.24 -22.56 9.53
C GLY A 419 -2.20 -21.76 8.60
N ASP A 420 -3.53 -21.91 8.72
CA ASP A 420 -4.58 -21.14 7.99
C ASP A 420 -5.49 -20.37 9.00
N LEU A 421 -5.34 -19.06 9.23
CA LEU A 421 -6.18 -18.15 10.06
C LEU A 421 -7.54 -17.96 9.40
N ASN A 422 -8.43 -18.92 9.59
CA ASN A 422 -9.80 -18.85 9.15
C ASN A 422 -10.61 -17.78 9.92
N SER A 423 -10.12 -16.57 10.09
CA SER A 423 -10.12 -15.99 11.41
C SER A 423 -10.81 -14.63 11.55
N CYS A 424 -11.42 -14.35 12.74
CA CYS A 424 -12.13 -13.10 13.19
C CYS A 424 -12.52 -12.94 14.80
N GLU A 425 -13.11 -10.77 16.37
CA GLU A 425 -12.49 -9.47 16.97
C GLU A 425 -12.10 -8.14 16.17
N PRO A 426 -12.95 -7.15 15.80
CA PRO A 426 -12.54 -5.81 15.23
C PRO A 426 -12.03 -4.56 16.00
N TYR A 427 -11.25 -3.64 15.37
CA TYR A 427 -10.84 -2.34 15.95
C TYR A 427 -11.74 -1.11 15.82
N ASP A 428 -12.38 -0.76 16.92
CA ASP A 428 -12.84 0.61 17.10
C ASP A 428 -11.68 1.53 17.57
N PRO A 429 -11.33 2.60 16.81
CA PRO A 429 -10.39 3.63 17.27
C PRO A 429 -10.90 4.51 18.40
N VAL A 430 -12.20 4.50 18.65
CA VAL A 430 -12.84 5.27 19.72
C VAL A 430 -12.62 4.56 21.06
N THR A 431 -12.85 3.24 21.14
CA THR A 431 -12.61 2.46 22.37
C THR A 431 -11.17 1.96 22.48
N GLN A 432 -10.47 1.84 21.35
CA GLN A 432 -9.17 1.21 21.19
C GLN A 432 -9.14 -0.32 21.45
N THR A 433 -10.29 -1.00 21.26
CA THR A 433 -10.52 -2.43 21.57
C THR A 433 -11.03 -3.23 20.37
N TRP A 434 -10.98 -4.57 20.49
CA TRP A 434 -11.60 -5.58 19.63
C TRP A 434 -12.34 -6.63 20.53
N ILE A 435 -13.33 -7.42 20.05
CA ILE A 435 -14.28 -8.19 20.94
C ILE A 435 -14.54 -9.72 20.66
N ASP A 436 -15.38 -10.17 19.70
CA ASP A 436 -15.95 -11.58 19.73
C ASP A 436 -16.59 -12.15 18.43
N ALA A 437 -16.69 -13.50 18.35
CA ALA A 437 -17.48 -14.41 17.45
C ALA A 437 -16.76 -15.22 16.32
N GLY A 438 -17.33 -15.37 15.09
CA GLY A 438 -17.00 -16.47 14.11
C GLY A 438 -16.21 -16.16 12.81
N ASN A 439 -16.14 -17.11 11.86
CA ASN A 439 -14.95 -17.28 11.01
C ASN A 439 -15.11 -17.72 9.53
N LEU A 440 -14.17 -17.28 8.67
CA LEU A 440 -13.75 -17.82 7.36
C LEU A 440 -14.07 -19.33 7.16
N ALA A 441 -14.72 -19.72 6.06
CA ALA A 441 -15.11 -21.13 5.85
C ALA A 441 -13.96 -22.17 5.68
N THR A 442 -12.71 -21.81 5.29
CA THR A 442 -11.33 -22.24 5.70
C THR A 442 -10.16 -21.55 4.90
N ALA A 443 -9.63 -20.38 5.33
CA ALA A 443 -8.23 -19.85 5.12
C ALA A 443 -8.03 -18.66 4.10
N ARG A 444 -7.14 -17.60 4.18
CA ARG A 444 -6.88 -16.44 3.18
C ARG A 444 -5.52 -15.60 3.26
N TYR A 445 -4.94 -15.00 2.19
CA TYR A 445 -3.59 -14.32 2.01
C TYR A 445 -3.17 -13.71 0.54
N TYR A 446 -2.76 -12.44 0.39
CA TYR A 446 -2.17 -11.66 -0.77
C TYR A 446 -3.05 -10.45 -1.11
N HIS A 447 -4.29 -10.76 -1.40
CA HIS A 447 -5.43 -9.94 -1.08
C HIS A 447 -5.84 -8.81 -2.03
N THR A 448 -7.02 -8.21 -1.83
CA THR A 448 -8.09 -8.08 -2.85
C THR A 448 -9.35 -7.32 -2.38
N ALA A 449 -9.34 -6.40 -1.40
CA ALA A 449 -10.55 -5.58 -1.06
C ALA A 449 -10.65 -4.25 -1.82
N THR A 450 -11.64 -3.39 -1.57
CA THR A 450 -11.92 -2.13 -2.35
C THR A 450 -13.09 -1.32 -1.73
N LEU A 451 -13.18 0.03 -1.88
CA LEU A 451 -14.36 0.87 -1.48
C LEU A 451 -15.59 0.37 -2.15
N LEU A 452 -16.72 0.27 -1.48
CA LEU A 452 -18.00 0.10 -2.13
C LEU A 452 -18.86 1.28 -1.77
N GLY A 453 -19.24 2.08 -2.76
CA GLY A 453 -19.97 3.32 -2.54
C GLY A 453 -21.37 3.10 -1.99
N ASN A 454 -21.99 1.97 -2.34
CA ASN A 454 -23.20 1.49 -1.68
C ASN A 454 -22.96 1.28 -0.17
N GLY A 455 -21.75 0.81 0.17
CA GLY A 455 -21.56 0.18 1.45
C GLY A 455 -20.52 -0.94 1.52
N GLN A 456 -21.03 -2.13 1.25
CA GLN A 456 -20.67 -3.41 1.89
C GLN A 456 -19.38 -3.97 1.20
N VAL A 457 -18.96 -5.26 1.17
CA VAL A 457 -17.52 -5.58 0.81
C VAL A 457 -17.20 -6.93 0.17
N LEU A 458 -16.20 -7.01 -0.77
CA LEU A 458 -15.48 -8.22 -1.31
C LEU A 458 -14.02 -8.28 -0.86
N VAL A 459 -13.49 -9.51 -0.87
CA VAL A 459 -12.19 -9.91 -1.38
C VAL A 459 -12.31 -11.28 -2.04
N ALA A 460 -11.37 -11.70 -2.90
CA ALA A 460 -11.28 -13.10 -3.33
C ALA A 460 -9.82 -13.66 -3.27
N GLY A 461 -9.67 -14.98 -3.00
CA GLY A 461 -8.98 -15.90 -3.94
C GLY A 461 -7.56 -16.51 -3.84
N GLY A 462 -7.24 -17.43 -2.91
CA GLY A 462 -5.89 -18.02 -2.72
C GLY A 462 -5.73 -19.55 -2.44
N GLN A 463 -4.48 -20.04 -2.26
CA GLN A 463 -3.84 -21.38 -2.52
C GLN A 463 -4.36 -22.57 -1.74
N GLY A 464 -3.93 -23.81 -2.08
CA GLY A 464 -4.16 -25.17 -1.50
C GLY A 464 -5.09 -26.13 -2.29
N LEU A 465 -6.25 -26.55 -1.72
CA LEU A 465 -7.22 -27.54 -2.28
C LEU A 465 -8.72 -27.17 -2.60
N ASN A 466 -9.21 -25.91 -2.71
CA ASN A 466 -10.61 -25.44 -3.01
C ASN A 466 -10.81 -24.09 -3.87
N LEU A 467 -11.17 -24.07 -5.18
CA LEU A 467 -10.68 -23.13 -6.27
C LEU A 467 -11.17 -21.65 -6.18
N LYS A 468 -11.19 -20.91 -7.30
CA LYS A 468 -12.22 -19.97 -7.76
C LYS A 468 -13.16 -19.33 -6.69
N SER A 469 -12.68 -18.72 -5.59
CA SER A 469 -13.34 -18.65 -4.25
C SER A 469 -14.13 -17.39 -3.77
N VAL A 470 -15.26 -17.55 -3.04
CA VAL A 470 -16.58 -16.85 -3.27
C VAL A 470 -17.44 -16.40 -2.03
N GLU A 471 -17.12 -15.33 -1.27
CA GLU A 471 -17.88 -14.99 -0.01
C GLU A 471 -17.96 -13.46 0.39
N LEU A 472 -19.02 -12.96 1.05
CA LEU A 472 -19.54 -11.57 0.90
C LEU A 472 -20.24 -10.93 2.13
N TYR A 473 -20.11 -9.59 2.35
CA TYR A 473 -20.18 -8.94 3.69
C TYR A 473 -20.76 -7.51 3.88
N ASP A 474 -21.47 -7.24 4.99
CA ASP A 474 -22.18 -5.96 5.29
C ASP A 474 -21.93 -5.27 6.67
N PRO A 475 -21.71 -3.91 6.72
CA PRO A 475 -21.68 -3.01 7.91
C PRO A 475 -22.82 -3.01 8.90
N ALA A 476 -24.07 -3.18 8.50
CA ALA A 476 -25.16 -3.28 9.46
C ALA A 476 -25.08 -4.57 10.29
N THR A 477 -24.62 -5.68 9.70
CA THR A 477 -25.00 -7.03 10.17
C THR A 477 -23.96 -7.72 11.04
N ARG A 478 -22.66 -7.51 10.76
CA ARG A 478 -21.56 -8.41 11.19
C ARG A 478 -21.82 -9.84 10.68
N MET A 479 -22.42 -9.97 9.50
CA MET A 479 -22.83 -11.22 8.85
C MET A 479 -22.73 -11.07 7.33
N TRP A 480 -23.24 -12.06 6.59
CA TRP A 480 -22.36 -12.81 5.71
C TRP A 480 -23.00 -13.89 4.86
N ILE A 481 -22.70 -13.90 3.57
CA ILE A 481 -23.35 -14.81 2.61
C ILE A 481 -22.45 -15.09 1.37
N ALA A 482 -22.76 -16.20 0.68
CA ALA A 482 -21.94 -16.92 -0.28
C ALA A 482 -22.43 -16.79 -1.73
N ALA A 483 -21.70 -17.36 -2.70
CA ALA A 483 -22.32 -17.90 -3.92
C ALA A 483 -21.53 -19.00 -4.66
N ASN A 484 -21.37 -18.90 -6.00
CA ASN A 484 -21.16 -20.02 -6.92
C ASN A 484 -19.71 -20.36 -7.30
N SER A 485 -19.03 -19.52 -8.10
CA SER A 485 -17.75 -19.87 -8.76
C SER A 485 -17.11 -18.71 -9.51
N LEU A 486 -15.79 -18.55 -9.40
CA LEU A 486 -14.92 -17.81 -10.34
C LEU A 486 -14.54 -18.76 -11.52
N ASN A 487 -14.15 -18.30 -12.73
CA ASN A 487 -13.95 -19.19 -13.92
C ASN A 487 -12.95 -20.34 -13.74
N THR A 488 -12.10 -20.30 -12.71
CA THR A 488 -11.18 -21.32 -12.15
C THR A 488 -10.25 -20.62 -11.13
N GLY A 489 -9.37 -21.32 -10.40
CA GLY A 489 -8.50 -20.70 -9.38
C GLY A 489 -7.48 -19.70 -9.97
N ARG A 490 -6.68 -18.98 -9.17
CA ARG A 490 -5.61 -18.01 -9.53
C ARG A 490 -4.88 -17.19 -8.42
N ARG A 491 -3.56 -17.36 -8.23
CA ARG A 491 -2.60 -16.57 -7.40
C ARG A 491 -2.10 -15.19 -7.88
N ASN A 492 -2.42 -14.13 -7.14
CA ASN A 492 -1.54 -12.97 -6.91
C ASN A 492 -1.68 -11.75 -7.85
N HIS A 493 -2.28 -10.62 -7.40
CA HIS A 493 -2.97 -9.71 -8.32
C HIS A 493 -3.45 -8.27 -7.94
N THR A 494 -4.59 -7.78 -8.51
CA THR A 494 -5.24 -6.44 -8.37
C THR A 494 -6.76 -6.37 -8.36
N ALA A 495 -7.32 -5.21 -7.93
CA ALA A 495 -8.73 -4.76 -7.87
C ALA A 495 -8.88 -3.23 -7.58
N THR A 496 -10.01 -2.53 -7.87
CA THR A 496 -9.97 -1.12 -8.39
C THR A 496 -11.22 -0.20 -8.18
N LEU A 497 -11.26 1.09 -8.65
CA LEU A 497 -12.29 2.19 -8.51
C LEU A 497 -12.77 2.71 -9.87
N LEU A 498 -13.97 2.39 -10.29
CA LEU A 498 -14.43 2.69 -11.63
C LEU A 498 -15.57 3.71 -11.54
N GLY A 499 -15.51 4.89 -12.15
CA GLY A 499 -16.52 5.97 -12.18
C GLY A 499 -17.98 5.56 -11.97
N ASN A 500 -18.58 4.87 -12.94
CA ASN A 500 -19.94 4.30 -12.87
C ASN A 500 -20.10 3.14 -11.85
N GLY A 501 -19.00 2.47 -11.50
CA GLY A 501 -18.86 1.74 -10.23
C GLY A 501 -18.63 0.23 -10.27
N GLN A 502 -18.86 -0.39 -11.42
CA GLN A 502 -18.69 -1.83 -11.68
C GLN A 502 -17.17 -2.11 -11.85
N VAL A 503 -16.56 -3.32 -11.84
CA VAL A 503 -15.14 -3.45 -11.32
C VAL A 503 -14.15 -4.39 -12.04
N LEU A 504 -12.94 -3.92 -12.36
CA LEU A 504 -12.06 -4.66 -13.30
C LEU A 504 -11.12 -5.74 -12.74
N VAL A 505 -11.12 -6.98 -13.31
CA VAL A 505 -10.21 -8.16 -13.12
C VAL A 505 -9.33 -8.59 -14.36
N THR A 506 -7.99 -8.49 -14.37
CA THR A 506 -7.15 -8.99 -15.52
C THR A 506 -5.95 -9.93 -15.22
N GLY A 507 -5.70 -11.00 -15.98
CA GLY A 507 -4.59 -11.97 -15.78
C GLY A 507 -4.57 -12.96 -14.60
N GLY A 508 -4.17 -14.23 -14.82
CA GLY A 508 -3.92 -15.31 -13.83
C GLY A 508 -3.14 -16.51 -14.40
N GLN A 509 -3.27 -17.80 -14.00
CA GLN A 509 -2.52 -19.01 -14.51
C GLN A 509 -3.41 -20.13 -15.16
N ASP A 510 -3.14 -21.46 -15.20
CA ASP A 510 -3.97 -22.44 -15.96
C ASP A 510 -4.18 -23.84 -15.34
N ALA A 511 -3.08 -24.58 -15.15
CA ALA A 511 -2.93 -26.00 -14.85
C ALA A 511 -1.43 -26.36 -14.70
N GLY A 512 -0.52 -25.59 -15.32
CA GLY A 512 0.93 -25.63 -15.07
C GLY A 512 1.85 -24.76 -15.97
N VAL A 513 1.48 -24.44 -17.23
CA VAL A 513 2.43 -24.26 -18.39
C VAL A 513 2.73 -22.83 -18.95
N ASN A 514 2.42 -22.48 -20.22
CA ASN A 514 2.78 -21.25 -21.05
C ASN A 514 2.49 -19.83 -20.46
N SER A 515 1.99 -18.79 -21.19
CA SER A 515 1.43 -17.60 -20.48
C SER A 515 0.07 -16.93 -20.80
N LEU A 516 -0.68 -16.66 -19.71
CA LEU A 516 -2.08 -16.21 -19.61
C LEU A 516 -2.19 -14.78 -20.10
N THR A 517 -3.46 -14.34 -20.21
CA THR A 517 -3.94 -13.23 -21.01
C THR A 517 -5.48 -12.99 -21.06
N SER A 518 -6.22 -12.59 -19.99
CA SER A 518 -7.66 -12.21 -20.17
C SER A 518 -8.42 -11.49 -19.04
N CYS A 519 -9.78 -11.60 -19.09
CA CYS A 519 -10.88 -10.65 -18.94
C CYS A 519 -12.04 -11.02 -17.94
N GLU A 520 -12.14 -10.54 -16.68
CA GLU A 520 -13.38 -10.73 -15.84
C GLU A 520 -14.15 -9.42 -15.37
N LEU A 521 -15.45 -9.27 -15.74
CA LEU A 521 -16.44 -8.13 -15.68
C LEU A 521 -17.87 -8.41 -15.11
N TYR A 522 -18.89 -7.65 -15.51
CA TYR A 522 -19.70 -6.91 -14.52
C TYR A 522 -21.05 -6.38 -15.02
N ASP A 523 -21.82 -5.81 -14.09
CA ASP A 523 -23.15 -5.19 -14.18
C ASP A 523 -23.34 -4.22 -12.96
N PRO A 524 -24.30 -3.26 -12.95
CA PRO A 524 -24.54 -2.37 -11.80
C PRO A 524 -24.82 -3.01 -10.42
N ALA A 525 -25.65 -4.04 -10.30
CA ALA A 525 -26.48 -4.29 -9.09
C ALA A 525 -26.95 -5.77 -8.90
N THR A 526 -26.27 -6.76 -9.49
CA THR A 526 -26.83 -8.13 -9.67
C THR A 526 -26.22 -9.34 -8.95
N GLY A 527 -24.98 -9.30 -8.46
CA GLY A 527 -24.21 -10.54 -8.21
C GLY A 527 -23.79 -11.31 -9.48
N LEU A 528 -23.71 -10.68 -10.68
CA LEU A 528 -23.41 -11.32 -11.97
C LEU A 528 -22.34 -10.68 -12.89
N TRP A 529 -21.92 -11.46 -13.90
CA TRP A 529 -20.64 -11.30 -14.58
C TRP A 529 -20.73 -11.61 -16.11
N SER A 530 -20.17 -10.78 -17.02
CA SER A 530 -20.00 -11.09 -18.48
C SER A 530 -18.61 -10.72 -19.09
N ALA A 531 -18.05 -11.56 -19.98
CA ALA A 531 -16.65 -11.69 -20.48
C ALA A 531 -16.05 -10.52 -21.32
N ALA A 532 -14.87 -10.73 -21.98
CA ALA A 532 -14.75 -10.70 -23.47
C ALA A 532 -13.33 -10.92 -24.08
N ASN A 533 -12.54 -9.88 -24.39
CA ASN A 533 -11.50 -9.76 -25.47
C ASN A 533 -9.95 -9.65 -25.13
N PRO A 534 -9.28 -10.66 -24.49
CA PRO A 534 -7.83 -10.93 -24.24
C PRO A 534 -6.66 -9.94 -24.47
N LEU A 535 -5.41 -10.41 -24.41
CA LEU A 535 -4.22 -9.55 -24.36
C LEU A 535 -3.30 -9.79 -25.62
N ALA A 536 -2.26 -8.98 -25.97
CA ALA A 536 -1.34 -9.12 -27.18
C ALA A 536 -0.22 -10.27 -27.28
N THR A 537 0.93 -10.30 -26.55
CA THR A 537 1.87 -11.47 -26.31
C THR A 537 1.94 -12.37 -24.99
N PRO A 538 2.28 -12.04 -23.68
CA PRO A 538 1.57 -12.51 -22.38
C PRO A 538 1.79 -11.60 -21.06
N ARG A 539 1.16 -11.63 -19.81
CA ARG A 539 1.39 -10.61 -18.61
C ARG A 539 0.66 -10.53 -17.17
N ALA A 540 1.29 -10.45 -15.97
CA ALA A 540 0.65 -10.04 -14.64
C ALA A 540 1.42 -9.25 -13.48
N TYR A 541 2.50 -9.74 -12.82
CA TYR A 541 3.46 -9.16 -11.83
C TYR A 541 3.35 -7.66 -11.40
N HIS A 542 3.16 -6.57 -12.17
CA HIS A 542 2.16 -5.51 -11.79
C HIS A 542 2.09 -4.46 -10.61
N SER A 543 2.06 -3.12 -10.84
CA SER A 543 1.79 -1.91 -9.96
C SER A 543 0.63 -1.05 -10.46
N ALA A 544 -0.21 -0.30 -9.64
CA ALA A 544 -1.39 0.57 -10.00
C ALA A 544 -2.36 1.07 -8.76
N THR A 545 -3.12 2.26 -8.68
CA THR A 545 -4.23 2.73 -7.65
C THR A 545 -5.36 3.82 -8.09
N LEU A 546 -6.19 4.52 -7.21
CA LEU A 546 -7.41 5.49 -7.31
C LEU A 546 -7.48 7.06 -7.68
N LEU A 547 -8.22 7.54 -8.74
CA LEU A 547 -8.04 8.82 -9.55
C LEU A 547 -9.20 9.88 -9.66
N GLY A 548 -9.06 10.89 -10.58
CA GLY A 548 -10.04 11.97 -10.94
C GLY A 548 -10.46 12.30 -12.43
N ASN A 549 -9.87 11.84 -13.56
CA ASN A 549 -10.32 12.07 -14.97
C ASN A 549 -10.94 10.82 -15.72
N GLY A 550 -10.20 9.97 -16.49
CA GLY A 550 -10.16 8.59 -16.04
C GLY A 550 -10.21 7.33 -16.92
N GLN A 551 -9.37 7.19 -17.95
CA GLN A 551 -9.03 5.91 -18.57
C GLN A 551 -7.68 5.37 -18.10
N VAL A 552 -7.58 4.05 -18.00
CA VAL A 552 -6.51 3.08 -17.59
C VAL A 552 -5.01 3.28 -17.65
N LEU A 553 -4.18 3.21 -16.59
CA LEU A 553 -2.79 2.74 -16.75
C LEU A 553 -2.24 1.83 -15.60
N VAL A 554 -1.24 0.98 -15.92
CA VAL A 554 -0.36 0.16 -15.06
C VAL A 554 1.13 0.39 -15.37
N ALA A 555 2.02 -0.55 -15.07
CA ALA A 555 3.04 -1.21 -15.94
C ALA A 555 3.68 -2.33 -15.08
N GLY A 556 4.62 -3.18 -15.55
CA GLY A 556 5.07 -4.38 -14.78
C GLY A 556 5.53 -5.66 -15.53
N GLY A 557 5.85 -6.75 -14.79
CA GLY A 557 7.02 -7.68 -14.87
C GLY A 557 6.93 -9.16 -15.33
N ILE A 558 7.11 -10.19 -14.47
CA ILE A 558 7.65 -11.58 -14.72
C ILE A 558 7.04 -12.49 -15.85
N GLY A 559 7.78 -13.44 -16.47
CA GLY A 559 7.40 -14.60 -17.31
C GLY A 559 7.59 -14.75 -18.87
N GLU A 560 8.41 -14.04 -19.66
CA GLU A 560 8.89 -14.51 -21.01
C GLU A 560 10.34 -14.06 -21.28
N GLY A 561 10.60 -12.75 -21.09
CA GLY A 561 11.87 -12.09 -20.84
C GLY A 561 11.83 -10.60 -21.21
N VAL A 562 12.10 -10.33 -22.49
CA VAL A 562 12.46 -9.03 -23.13
C VAL A 562 11.27 -8.14 -23.52
N LEU A 563 10.91 -7.16 -22.66
CA LEU A 563 9.73 -6.27 -22.75
C LEU A 563 9.57 -5.16 -21.65
N ASN A 564 8.74 -4.11 -21.86
CA ASN A 564 8.37 -2.95 -20.96
C ASN A 564 6.99 -2.19 -20.84
N SER A 565 6.27 -1.83 -21.91
CA SER A 565 5.17 -0.83 -22.04
C SER A 565 3.72 -1.28 -21.83
N ALA A 566 2.90 -0.50 -21.13
CA ALA A 566 1.46 -0.80 -20.93
C ALA A 566 0.47 0.27 -21.49
N GLU A 567 -0.69 0.53 -20.90
CA GLU A 567 -1.95 0.08 -21.51
C GLU A 567 -3.19 0.91 -21.02
N LEU A 568 -4.15 1.33 -21.88
CA LEU A 568 -5.22 2.35 -21.63
C LEU A 568 -6.45 2.26 -22.58
N TYR A 569 -7.41 3.19 -22.38
CA TYR A 569 -8.81 3.20 -22.84
C TYR A 569 -9.28 4.49 -23.55
N ASP A 570 -10.48 4.45 -24.15
CA ASP A 570 -11.48 5.53 -24.11
C ASP A 570 -12.39 5.39 -22.84
N PRO A 571 -13.00 6.45 -22.27
CA PRO A 571 -13.76 6.33 -21.01
C PRO A 571 -14.96 5.35 -21.03
N VAL A 572 -15.32 4.75 -22.17
CA VAL A 572 -16.64 4.18 -22.46
C VAL A 572 -16.66 2.93 -23.40
N THR A 573 -15.53 2.54 -24.01
CA THR A 573 -15.56 1.66 -25.22
C THR A 573 -15.51 0.14 -25.13
N GLY A 574 -15.06 -0.45 -24.02
CA GLY A 574 -14.37 -1.73 -24.16
C GLY A 574 -12.99 -1.82 -24.88
N THR A 575 -12.18 -0.77 -25.20
CA THR A 575 -10.97 -0.78 -26.12
C THR A 575 -9.73 0.14 -25.80
N TRP A 576 -8.98 0.70 -26.81
CA TRP A 576 -7.49 0.56 -26.89
C TRP A 576 -6.48 1.57 -27.50
N SER A 577 -5.24 1.32 -27.01
CA SER A 577 -3.83 1.73 -27.30
C SER A 577 -2.83 0.67 -27.84
N LEU A 578 -1.65 1.12 -28.34
CA LEU A 578 -0.32 0.46 -28.46
C LEU A 578 0.77 1.56 -28.34
N THR A 579 1.87 1.36 -27.59
CA THR A 579 2.48 2.46 -26.81
C THR A 579 3.99 2.32 -26.55
N ASP A 580 4.82 3.36 -26.73
CA ASP A 580 6.30 3.26 -26.83
C ASP A 580 7.11 3.82 -25.65
N ALA A 581 8.36 3.41 -25.42
CA ALA A 581 8.51 2.87 -24.07
C ALA A 581 9.85 2.74 -23.34
N LEU A 582 9.62 2.35 -22.07
CA LEU A 582 10.33 2.51 -20.80
C LEU A 582 11.84 2.39 -21.00
N THR A 583 12.56 3.04 -20.11
CA THR A 583 14.02 2.95 -20.13
C THR A 583 14.60 1.78 -19.33
N THR A 584 13.77 0.89 -18.75
CA THR A 584 13.97 -0.55 -18.47
C THR A 584 12.78 -1.09 -17.64
N ALA A 585 12.84 -2.20 -16.87
CA ALA A 585 11.69 -3.13 -16.83
C ALA A 585 11.31 -3.87 -15.50
N ARG A 586 10.06 -3.88 -14.97
CA ARG A 586 9.83 -4.10 -13.49
C ARG A 586 8.45 -4.74 -13.02
N TYR A 587 8.02 -5.00 -11.73
CA TYR A 587 6.88 -5.89 -11.19
C TYR A 587 6.31 -5.64 -9.70
N SER A 588 5.01 -5.52 -9.40
CA SER A 588 4.35 -5.28 -8.07
C SER A 588 5.06 -4.85 -6.79
N HIS A 589 4.44 -3.83 -6.18
CA HIS A 589 4.21 -3.69 -4.74
C HIS A 589 3.37 -2.45 -4.33
N THR A 590 3.29 -1.33 -5.10
CA THR A 590 2.37 -0.18 -4.79
C THR A 590 2.19 1.02 -5.73
N ALA A 591 1.44 2.04 -5.26
CA ALA A 591 0.66 2.96 -6.04
C ALA A 591 -0.07 4.09 -5.21
N THR A 592 -0.29 5.35 -5.69
CA THR A 592 -1.32 6.38 -5.21
C THR A 592 -1.49 7.70 -6.08
N LEU A 593 -2.19 8.82 -5.69
CA LEU A 593 -2.89 9.84 -6.60
C LEU A 593 -2.53 11.34 -6.45
N LEU A 594 -1.86 12.08 -7.37
CA LEU A 594 -1.49 13.53 -7.28
C LEU A 594 -2.63 14.56 -7.12
N GLY A 595 -2.25 15.81 -6.80
CA GLY A 595 -3.02 17.01 -7.09
C GLY A 595 -2.74 17.69 -8.45
N ASN A 596 -1.51 17.63 -9.02
CA ASN A 596 -1.26 18.11 -10.40
C ASN A 596 -1.41 17.03 -11.49
N GLY A 597 -0.99 15.80 -11.17
CA GLY A 597 -1.14 14.60 -11.98
C GLY A 597 0.14 13.81 -12.33
N LYS A 598 1.32 14.35 -12.69
CA LYS A 598 2.43 13.44 -13.09
C LYS A 598 3.01 12.56 -11.98
N VAL A 599 3.33 11.34 -12.37
CA VAL A 599 3.91 10.28 -11.53
C VAL A 599 5.39 10.40 -11.57
N LEU A 600 6.13 10.40 -10.46
CA LEU A 600 7.31 9.53 -10.37
C LEU A 600 6.89 8.18 -9.78
N VAL A 601 7.69 7.12 -9.85
CA VAL A 601 7.36 5.85 -9.21
C VAL A 601 8.62 5.09 -8.86
N ALA A 602 8.49 3.98 -8.18
CA ALA A 602 9.53 3.25 -7.48
C ALA A 602 9.81 1.82 -8.04
N GLY A 603 10.89 1.71 -8.83
CA GLY A 603 11.90 0.63 -8.97
C GLY A 603 11.60 -0.90 -9.08
N GLY A 604 12.61 -1.81 -8.93
CA GLY A 604 12.52 -3.32 -8.81
C GLY A 604 13.73 -4.34 -8.70
N PHE A 605 13.72 -5.39 -7.85
CA PHE A 605 14.83 -6.25 -7.30
C PHE A 605 15.82 -6.81 -8.30
N ASN A 606 17.05 -7.14 -7.92
CA ASN A 606 17.84 -8.07 -8.73
C ASN A 606 19.02 -8.81 -8.04
N GLY A 607 19.80 -9.58 -8.81
CA GLY A 607 21.00 -10.33 -8.42
C GLY A 607 22.34 -9.73 -8.89
N SER A 608 22.31 -8.71 -9.75
CA SER A 608 23.07 -7.47 -9.48
C SER A 608 22.11 -6.41 -8.92
N PHE A 609 22.52 -5.19 -8.54
CA PHE A 609 21.66 -4.38 -7.64
C PHE A 609 21.98 -2.86 -7.60
N LEU A 610 21.07 -1.94 -7.97
CA LEU A 610 21.31 -0.47 -8.06
C LEU A 610 19.99 0.36 -7.63
N ASN A 611 19.75 1.67 -7.91
CA ASN A 611 18.82 2.71 -7.26
C ASN A 611 17.62 3.53 -7.97
N SER A 612 16.79 3.03 -8.91
CA SER A 612 15.72 3.71 -9.74
C SER A 612 14.26 4.15 -9.35
N ALA A 613 13.73 5.06 -10.22
CA ALA A 613 12.48 5.87 -10.21
C ALA A 613 11.96 6.42 -11.61
N GLU A 614 11.78 7.76 -11.80
CA GLU A 614 11.47 8.65 -13.01
C GLU A 614 9.97 8.96 -13.42
N LEU A 615 9.46 9.77 -14.43
CA LEU A 615 8.08 10.47 -14.32
C LEU A 615 7.06 10.91 -15.49
N TYR A 616 5.67 11.12 -15.33
CA TYR A 616 4.52 11.18 -16.37
C TYR A 616 3.51 12.38 -16.76
N ASN A 617 3.37 12.97 -17.99
CA ASN A 617 2.28 13.92 -18.45
C ASN A 617 1.11 13.40 -19.41
N PRO A 618 -0.19 13.86 -19.32
CA PRO A 618 -1.42 13.15 -19.75
C PRO A 618 -2.30 13.92 -20.76
N ALA A 619 -1.63 14.68 -21.60
CA ALA A 619 -2.20 15.17 -22.84
C ALA A 619 -1.12 15.08 -23.93
N THR A 620 -0.19 14.14 -23.77
CA THR A 620 1.14 14.10 -24.39
C THR A 620 1.76 12.73 -24.52
N GLU A 621 1.40 11.73 -23.72
CA GLU A 621 1.78 10.36 -24.09
C GLU A 621 3.32 10.11 -24.24
N SER A 622 4.21 10.90 -23.63
CA SER A 622 5.63 10.99 -24.01
C SER A 622 6.53 11.49 -22.87
N TRP A 623 7.84 11.10 -22.74
CA TRP A 623 8.56 10.77 -21.46
C TRP A 623 9.82 11.48 -20.88
N SER A 624 10.11 11.23 -19.57
CA SER A 624 11.17 11.92 -18.78
C SER A 624 11.94 11.30 -17.54
N PRO A 625 13.28 11.61 -17.38
CA PRO A 625 14.25 11.34 -16.26
C PRO A 625 14.42 12.36 -15.12
N THR A 626 15.16 11.99 -14.05
CA THR A 626 15.82 12.93 -13.10
C THR A 626 17.14 12.48 -12.48
N GLY A 627 17.04 11.79 -11.34
CA GLY A 627 17.57 12.39 -10.12
C GLY A 627 17.18 11.56 -8.91
N THR A 628 18.17 11.12 -8.13
CA THR A 628 18.16 9.71 -7.74
C THR A 628 18.77 9.39 -6.42
N MET A 629 18.38 8.24 -5.90
CA MET A 629 18.84 7.68 -4.65
C MET A 629 20.38 7.61 -4.72
N ALA A 630 21.07 7.54 -3.59
CA ALA A 630 22.51 7.27 -3.51
C ALA A 630 22.90 6.05 -2.62
N THR A 631 22.11 4.99 -2.41
CA THR A 631 20.72 4.67 -2.82
C THR A 631 20.60 3.17 -3.19
N THR A 632 19.42 2.50 -3.16
CA THR A 632 18.96 1.17 -3.75
C THR A 632 17.62 0.66 -3.05
N ARG A 633 17.09 -0.62 -3.05
CA ARG A 633 16.03 -1.34 -2.17
C ARG A 633 14.97 -2.28 -2.79
N ASN A 634 14.50 -3.42 -2.12
CA ASN A 634 13.36 -4.47 -2.30
C ASN A 634 11.90 -4.35 -1.59
N ARG A 635 10.74 -4.71 -2.21
CA ARG A 635 9.28 -4.21 -2.16
C ARG A 635 8.83 -3.15 -1.14
N HIS A 636 7.58 -2.64 -1.23
CA HIS A 636 6.98 -1.66 -0.30
C HIS A 636 5.54 -1.14 -0.62
N THR A 637 4.97 -0.20 0.17
CA THR A 637 3.62 0.39 0.05
C THR A 637 3.43 1.86 0.38
N ALA A 638 2.48 2.50 -0.32
CA ALA A 638 2.35 3.93 -0.63
C ALA A 638 1.07 4.62 -0.17
N SER A 639 1.16 5.77 0.50
CA SER A 639 0.04 6.73 0.64
C SER A 639 0.48 8.21 0.80
N ARG A 640 -0.49 9.16 0.66
CA ARG A 640 -0.55 10.27 -0.33
C ARG A 640 -0.86 11.78 0.12
N LEU A 641 0.04 12.68 0.59
CA LEU A 641 -0.21 13.88 1.50
C LEU A 641 -0.88 15.08 0.85
N SER A 642 -1.50 15.88 1.72
CA SER A 642 -2.35 17.06 1.44
C SER A 642 -1.64 18.42 1.29
N ASN A 643 -0.61 18.78 2.09
CA ASN A 643 0.11 20.07 1.92
C ASN A 643 0.70 20.19 0.52
N GLY A 644 1.49 19.19 0.18
CA GLY A 644 0.99 18.18 -0.68
C GLY A 644 2.07 17.19 -0.96
N GLN A 645 2.51 16.47 0.05
CA GLN A 645 3.65 15.56 -0.01
C GLN A 645 3.38 14.00 0.19
N VAL A 646 4.23 13.01 0.62
CA VAL A 646 4.04 11.48 0.57
C VAL A 646 4.80 10.80 1.72
N LEU A 647 5.08 9.47 1.84
CA LEU A 647 6.47 8.89 1.99
C LEU A 647 6.70 7.44 1.53
N VAL A 648 7.99 7.06 1.50
CA VAL A 648 8.62 5.76 1.25
C VAL A 648 9.77 5.38 2.20
N ALA A 649 9.67 4.20 2.80
CA ALA A 649 10.70 3.32 3.37
C ALA A 649 10.86 2.05 2.50
N GLY A 650 11.18 0.85 3.01
CA GLY A 650 11.21 -0.41 2.23
C GLY A 650 12.59 -1.03 2.10
N GLY A 651 12.75 -2.18 1.43
CA GLY A 651 13.99 -2.86 0.96
C GLY A 651 14.25 -4.39 1.10
N CYS A 652 15.41 -4.96 0.72
CA CYS A 652 15.94 -6.35 1.01
C CYS A 652 17.37 -6.34 0.51
N ASN A 653 18.22 -5.63 1.23
CA ASN A 653 19.38 -5.08 0.55
C ASN A 653 20.45 -6.11 0.24
N ASN A 654 20.28 -7.34 0.72
CA ASN A 654 21.28 -8.39 0.69
C ASN A 654 22.67 -8.01 1.22
N SER A 655 22.81 -6.81 1.93
CA SER A 655 23.16 -6.05 4.70
C SER A 655 22.26 -4.98 5.54
N ILE A 656 21.01 -5.30 5.91
CA ILE A 656 19.93 -4.28 5.98
C ILE A 656 19.98 -3.43 7.26
N LEU A 657 19.82 -2.11 7.16
CA LEU A 657 19.61 -1.22 8.31
C LEU A 657 18.17 -0.58 8.21
N ASN A 658 17.75 0.55 8.80
CA ASN A 658 16.39 1.13 8.76
C ASN A 658 16.24 2.65 8.25
N SER A 659 15.44 2.96 7.20
CA SER A 659 15.44 4.19 6.35
C SER A 659 14.13 4.64 5.62
N THR A 660 13.75 5.92 5.62
CA THR A 660 12.82 6.60 4.65
C THR A 660 13.33 7.87 3.98
N GLU A 661 12.75 8.31 2.87
CA GLU A 661 12.82 9.74 2.52
C GLU A 661 11.65 10.09 1.57
N LEU A 662 11.53 11.38 1.22
CA LEU A 662 10.35 12.18 0.85
C LEU A 662 10.42 13.04 -0.46
N PHE A 663 9.39 13.73 -1.00
CA PHE A 663 9.35 14.25 -2.40
C PHE A 663 8.71 15.65 -2.73
N ASP A 664 8.68 16.64 -1.82
CA ASP A 664 8.40 18.12 -2.01
C ASP A 664 8.16 18.77 -3.42
N PRO A 665 6.94 18.95 -3.95
CA PRO A 665 6.66 19.74 -5.16
C PRO A 665 7.03 21.23 -5.05
N ALA A 666 7.64 21.87 -6.05
CA ALA A 666 7.64 21.62 -7.50
C ALA A 666 9.03 22.01 -8.08
N THR A 667 9.91 21.04 -8.40
CA THR A 667 11.40 21.26 -8.48
C THR A 667 12.32 20.15 -9.03
N GLU A 668 12.01 18.86 -8.86
CA GLU A 668 12.96 17.75 -9.16
C GLU A 668 14.28 17.61 -8.31
N THR A 669 14.50 18.42 -7.25
CA THR A 669 15.61 18.36 -6.22
C THR A 669 15.27 17.49 -5.00
N TRP A 670 16.00 17.26 -3.88
CA TRP A 670 15.49 16.40 -2.75
C TRP A 670 15.55 17.05 -1.30
N ARG A 671 15.12 16.37 -0.19
CA ARG A 671 15.23 16.84 1.25
C ARG A 671 15.99 15.90 2.26
N GLY A 672 15.35 15.12 3.16
CA GLY A 672 15.99 14.26 4.21
C GLY A 672 15.05 13.74 5.34
N ALA A 673 15.40 12.67 6.11
CA ALA A 673 14.53 12.12 7.19
C ALA A 673 15.12 11.53 8.52
N SER A 674 16.44 11.37 8.73
CA SER A 674 17.09 10.58 9.85
C SER A 674 16.98 9.03 9.80
N GLY A 675 16.45 8.21 10.71
CA GLY A 675 16.34 6.73 10.46
C GLY A 675 15.58 5.89 11.52
N LEU A 676 14.38 5.37 11.19
CA LEU A 676 13.26 4.97 12.11
C LEU A 676 13.36 3.69 12.96
N ILE A 677 12.27 2.92 13.09
CA ILE A 677 12.04 1.92 14.12
C ILE A 677 11.96 0.56 13.44
N THR A 678 10.88 -0.26 13.41
CA THR A 678 11.18 -1.65 13.04
C THR A 678 11.61 -1.88 11.61
N ALA A 679 12.67 -2.67 11.46
CA ALA A 679 12.78 -3.70 10.43
C ALA A 679 11.48 -4.36 9.97
N ARG A 680 11.17 -4.31 8.67
CA ARG A 680 9.93 -4.76 8.05
C ARG A 680 10.01 -5.36 6.60
N TYR A 681 8.95 -6.08 6.13
CA TYR A 681 8.75 -6.58 4.74
C TYR A 681 7.32 -6.36 4.05
N ASP A 682 6.75 -7.25 3.21
CA ASP A 682 5.56 -7.21 2.28
C ASP A 682 4.12 -6.82 2.78
N HIS A 683 3.44 -5.85 2.20
CA HIS A 683 2.86 -4.74 2.98
C HIS A 683 1.63 -4.05 2.35
N LYS A 684 1.00 -3.06 3.01
CA LYS A 684 -0.11 -2.16 2.62
C LYS A 684 0.01 -0.81 3.28
N ALA A 685 -0.22 0.28 2.55
CA ALA A 685 -0.30 1.65 3.05
C ALA A 685 -1.74 2.20 2.88
N THR A 686 -2.25 3.12 3.72
CA THR A 686 -3.49 3.88 3.45
C THR A 686 -3.54 5.28 4.12
N LEU A 687 -4.48 6.14 3.68
CA LEU A 687 -4.33 7.62 3.67
C LEU A 687 -5.29 8.52 4.51
N LEU A 688 -4.86 9.10 5.63
CA LEU A 688 -5.69 9.47 6.81
C LEU A 688 -6.55 10.74 6.79
N GLY A 689 -7.58 10.69 7.65
CA GLY A 689 -8.50 11.78 7.99
C GLY A 689 -7.83 12.97 8.70
N ASN A 690 -7.63 12.92 10.03
CA ASN A 690 -7.13 14.09 10.78
C ASN A 690 -5.63 14.40 10.61
N SER A 691 -4.90 13.60 9.81
CA SER A 691 -3.48 13.77 9.46
C SER A 691 -2.43 12.95 10.24
N LYS A 692 -2.57 11.63 10.33
CA LYS A 692 -1.60 10.70 10.96
C LYS A 692 -1.29 9.57 9.89
N VAL A 693 -0.37 8.59 9.96
CA VAL A 693 0.11 7.73 8.78
C VAL A 693 0.28 6.29 9.19
N LEU A 694 -0.21 5.22 8.55
CA LEU A 694 -0.09 3.87 9.15
C LEU A 694 0.81 2.82 8.50
N VAL A 695 1.42 1.98 9.32
CA VAL A 695 2.45 1.01 8.97
C VAL A 695 2.48 -0.19 9.94
N ALA A 696 1.67 -1.21 9.69
CA ALA A 696 1.06 -2.03 10.72
C ALA A 696 1.04 -3.61 10.59
N GLY A 697 2.08 -4.36 11.03
CA GLY A 697 2.18 -5.88 11.11
C GLY A 697 3.46 -6.66 10.69
N GLY A 698 3.42 -7.99 10.47
CA GLY A 698 4.15 -8.67 9.37
C GLY A 698 5.49 -9.44 9.48
N GLN A 699 5.86 -10.28 8.46
CA GLN A 699 6.93 -11.34 8.35
C GLN A 699 8.28 -11.15 9.08
N GLY A 700 9.41 -11.55 8.53
CA GLY A 700 10.66 -11.11 9.07
C GLY A 700 11.91 -11.73 8.52
N ALA A 701 12.92 -11.31 9.24
CA ALA A 701 14.09 -12.06 9.59
C ALA A 701 13.72 -13.45 10.24
N ALA A 702 14.63 -14.13 10.95
CA ALA A 702 14.57 -15.59 11.22
C ALA A 702 13.48 -16.16 12.18
N GLY A 703 12.17 -15.93 11.95
CA GLY A 703 11.08 -16.59 12.70
C GLY A 703 9.73 -15.87 12.59
N TYR A 704 9.00 -15.61 13.69
CA TYR A 704 7.63 -15.06 13.94
C TYR A 704 7.39 -13.61 14.80
N LEU A 705 6.81 -12.39 14.43
CA LEU A 705 7.13 -10.89 14.88
C LEU A 705 5.97 -9.84 15.28
N ASN A 706 6.08 -8.76 16.13
CA ASN A 706 4.97 -7.72 16.37
C ASN A 706 5.12 -6.31 17.14
N SER A 707 5.45 -5.14 16.55
CA SER A 707 5.13 -3.74 17.08
C SER A 707 4.77 -2.59 16.07
N ALA A 708 3.60 -1.91 16.10
CA ALA A 708 2.99 -1.31 14.86
C ALA A 708 2.88 0.22 14.68
N GLU A 709 3.16 0.71 13.48
CA GLU A 709 3.99 1.91 13.35
C GLU A 709 3.33 3.00 12.48
N LEU A 710 3.58 4.31 12.67
CA LEU A 710 2.76 5.39 12.09
C LEU A 710 3.48 6.79 12.07
N TYR A 711 2.84 7.98 11.86
CA TYR A 711 3.51 9.31 11.72
C TYR A 711 2.78 10.69 12.01
N GLU A 712 3.52 11.85 12.18
CA GLU A 712 3.17 13.32 12.33
C GLU A 712 3.89 14.31 11.37
N GLU A 713 3.19 15.34 10.89
CA GLU A 713 3.80 16.58 10.42
C GLU A 713 4.01 17.44 11.64
N ALA A 714 5.25 17.51 12.14
CA ALA A 714 5.60 18.49 13.16
C ALA A 714 5.07 19.86 12.70
N ALA A 715 4.01 20.34 13.35
CA ALA A 715 3.03 21.19 12.69
C ALA A 715 3.67 22.45 12.09
N ILE A 716 3.34 22.77 10.83
CA ILE A 716 3.87 23.97 10.18
C ILE A 716 3.25 25.20 10.84
N ILE A 717 3.94 25.74 11.85
CA ILE A 717 3.73 27.11 12.30
C ILE A 717 4.19 28.00 11.15
N SER A 718 3.25 28.70 10.50
CA SER A 718 3.58 29.59 9.39
C SER A 718 4.57 30.68 9.86
N PRO A 719 5.65 30.97 9.11
CA PRO A 719 6.62 32.01 9.49
C PRO A 719 6.03 33.43 9.54
N ILE A 720 4.80 33.63 9.04
CA ILE A 720 4.02 34.85 9.26
C ILE A 720 3.71 35.05 10.76
N ILE A 721 3.61 33.98 11.54
CA ILE A 721 3.37 34.02 12.99
C ILE A 721 4.68 34.33 13.75
N GLU A 722 5.85 33.87 13.29
CA GLU A 722 7.13 34.27 13.89
C GLU A 722 7.39 35.78 13.75
N LEU A 723 7.05 36.39 12.59
CA LEU A 723 7.12 37.85 12.42
C LEU A 723 6.13 38.63 13.31
N LEU A 724 5.10 37.97 13.83
CA LEU A 724 4.12 38.55 14.78
C LEU A 724 4.47 38.27 16.26
N LEU A 725 5.48 37.45 16.54
CA LEU A 725 5.94 37.10 17.89
C LEU A 725 7.32 37.68 18.26
N LEU A 726 7.97 38.38 17.33
CA LEU A 726 9.23 39.11 17.52
C LEU A 726 9.02 40.65 17.50
N GLY A 727 7.82 41.10 17.83
CA GLY A 727 7.39 42.50 17.79
C GLY A 727 6.95 43.07 19.14
N ASP A 728 7.84 43.04 20.14
CA ASP A 728 7.79 43.80 21.40
C ASP A 728 9.14 44.53 21.60
#